data_AF-A0BHL8-F1
#
_entry.id   AF-A0BHL8-F1
#
_cell.length_a   1.000
_cell.length_b   1.000
_cell.length_c   1.000
_cell.angle_alpha   90.00
_cell.angle_beta   90.00
_cell.angle_gamma   90.00
#
_symmetry.space_group_name_H-M   'P 1'
#
loop_
_entity.id
_entity.type
_entity.pdbx_description
1 polymer ?
#
loop_
_entity_poly.entity_id
_entity_poly.type
_entity_poly.pdbx_seq_one_letter_code
_entity_poly.pdbx_strand_id
1 'polypeptide(L)'
;MKTPINQDLLDQYVGMGFSKQLITMAWEESNTEADVINTLLTLSDKNNALSNTPTKQDEDIQLNQALIDSYKTNPQAATTTFEIVSPEQRKRNNGVPCGLKNVGNTCYFNGLLQTYFFNSDFVKIIIKFQPPAQIDQGKQGKSIQLVLNLQQLFLSMIGSDKKYVDPSDVVKSICDDFGNVLPIGDQKDVGEFNHYFLSRIGEGLAQNEHQPSKIEDQPHEGSSSILRLKSSTIHDEDVVSKLFFCKVHHHLQFDQAGVPQSRDSNVLYNFIPINLKDANLYDGLENFVINSVEDFKNDLSEIVCATNYNWIQGAPQTLSFQIQRVDYCKEKHDLIKQNDEFYFEEEIYLDRFLNENSKRYLEIRTQIKELIDKQKKIKQEQQSFSKFDDKYDLQDILQTVVKFLEIQNNSNTDNPANFGYSDQKHTIEQLQKYSQHVQKRKEVLQCLYNDLEGKIQESYNNFKKYKYHLQSILIHEGMANSGHYYTYIKDFRLNKWFKFNDIHVTEETREKVFQDAIGVKPGINAYLLVYVKSEFVQDELKYPKRLYQTSTEKDYLKDGYGDFLNPQQRDSIIRENQLFQNEVEDYKQARIIDRIVESYQSRFEFVNEHTRTLTNKYQSIKFKPLFTLNFPIYIKCKATQLSNQNTQHDNLIKWIILDSALREVPEHKEGIFGGQLSENFKNKILNKFKAQFNEFKRPSDSLTPSEQNDLNKFEQEYLNYVNFGAWATLVLDYLSKAEFIKALQVLQCLTKKVKPLEQQNYFFKFTKNLKTLLPIIIIGRMIPKESEVILKELQLLQAYLVHNHFQYDDPKFWQAEISIMLNAIIENHDEQQGIKEIIVNFEAGNKIKEQMELLEFVSEEIHNQQIIISTSYEVYFWSAYPKQDIIFDKLIEGMNTLKQLFDPYIKIQLALIKEVNQPLMKEELEKMIK
;
A
#
# COMPACT_ATOMS: atom_id res chain seq x y z
N MET A 1 13.59 -24.34 54.72
CA MET A 1 14.42 -23.22 54.22
C MET A 1 15.18 -23.75 53.02
N LYS A 2 14.99 -23.17 51.82
CA LYS A 2 15.76 -23.56 50.62
C LYS A 2 17.25 -23.34 50.91
N THR A 3 18.10 -24.24 50.41
CA THR A 3 19.55 -24.07 50.47
C THR A 3 19.96 -22.78 49.75
N PRO A 4 20.89 -21.99 50.32
CA PRO A 4 21.41 -20.81 49.64
C PRO A 4 22.08 -21.23 48.33
N ILE A 5 21.98 -20.37 47.32
CA ILE A 5 22.56 -20.64 46.00
C ILE A 5 24.08 -20.86 46.13
N ASN A 6 24.59 -21.92 45.52
CA ASN A 6 26.02 -22.18 45.50
C ASN A 6 26.73 -21.08 44.67
N GLN A 7 27.89 -20.62 45.14
CA GLN A 7 28.68 -19.57 44.52
C GLN A 7 29.08 -19.92 43.08
N ASP A 8 29.44 -21.19 42.81
CA ASP A 8 29.78 -21.66 41.46
C ASP A 8 28.59 -21.53 40.49
N LEU A 9 27.37 -21.78 40.98
CA LEU A 9 26.15 -21.69 40.19
C LEU A 9 25.73 -20.23 39.94
N LEU A 10 25.90 -19.38 40.96
CA LEU A 10 25.69 -17.95 40.85
C LEU A 10 26.64 -17.34 39.81
N ASP A 11 27.92 -17.71 39.84
CA ASP A 11 28.92 -17.21 38.90
C ASP A 11 28.66 -17.74 37.46
N GLN A 12 28.15 -18.96 37.32
CA GLN A 12 27.72 -19.50 36.03
C GLN A 12 26.57 -18.68 35.41
N TYR A 13 25.54 -18.33 36.18
CA TYR A 13 24.42 -17.53 35.68
C TYR A 13 24.79 -16.05 35.44
N VAL A 14 25.70 -15.50 36.24
CA VAL A 14 26.28 -14.18 35.95
C VAL A 14 27.10 -14.22 34.66
N GLY A 15 27.85 -15.30 34.40
CA GLY A 15 28.56 -15.53 33.14
C GLY A 15 27.64 -15.67 31.92
N MET A 16 26.39 -16.08 32.12
CA MET A 16 25.34 -16.08 31.09
C MET A 16 24.68 -14.70 30.89
N GLY A 17 25.08 -13.67 31.64
CA GLY A 17 24.62 -12.29 31.48
C GLY A 17 23.48 -11.86 32.39
N PHE A 18 23.03 -12.70 33.33
CA PHE A 18 21.96 -12.35 34.27
C PHE A 18 22.48 -11.56 35.48
N SER A 19 21.71 -10.58 35.96
CA SER A 19 22.09 -9.82 37.15
C SER A 19 21.96 -10.67 38.41
N LYS A 20 22.83 -10.44 39.42
CA LYS A 20 22.79 -11.18 40.69
C LYS A 20 21.41 -11.08 41.37
N GLN A 21 20.73 -9.94 41.26
CA GLN A 21 19.37 -9.76 41.79
C GLN A 21 18.34 -10.66 41.10
N LEU A 22 18.36 -10.74 39.76
CA LEU A 22 17.47 -11.62 38.99
C LEU A 22 17.71 -13.09 39.32
N ILE A 23 18.96 -13.49 39.50
CA ILE A 23 19.34 -14.86 39.87
C ILE A 23 18.84 -15.20 41.28
N THR A 24 18.96 -14.28 42.24
CA THR A 24 18.44 -14.49 43.59
C THR A 24 16.92 -14.61 43.60
N MET A 25 16.20 -13.74 42.87
CA MET A 25 14.74 -13.81 42.75
C MET A 25 14.29 -15.12 42.09
N ALA A 26 14.93 -15.51 40.98
CA ALA A 26 14.64 -16.77 40.32
C ALA A 26 14.92 -17.97 41.23
N TRP A 27 15.98 -17.95 42.03
CA TRP A 27 16.29 -19.01 42.99
C TRP A 27 15.24 -19.13 44.10
N GLU A 28 14.76 -17.98 44.60
CA GLU A 28 13.70 -17.93 45.61
C GLU A 28 12.36 -18.45 45.08
N GLU A 29 12.03 -18.15 43.82
CA GLU A 29 10.79 -18.58 43.16
C GLU A 29 10.82 -20.03 42.64
N SER A 30 12.00 -20.58 42.33
CA SER A 30 12.13 -21.90 41.67
C SER A 30 12.19 -23.06 42.65
N ASN A 31 11.37 -24.10 42.47
CA ASN A 31 11.33 -25.24 43.39
C ASN A 31 12.51 -26.22 43.21
N THR A 32 13.14 -26.25 42.04
CA THR A 32 14.31 -27.06 41.74
C THR A 32 15.38 -26.24 41.03
N GLU A 33 16.64 -26.67 41.10
CA GLU A 33 17.78 -26.02 40.44
C GLU A 33 17.65 -25.99 38.91
N ALA A 34 16.98 -27.00 38.32
CA ALA A 34 16.69 -27.07 36.89
C ALA A 34 15.65 -26.03 36.44
N ASP A 35 14.73 -25.64 37.33
CA ASP A 35 13.69 -24.64 37.02
C ASP A 35 14.24 -23.22 37.04
N VAL A 36 15.38 -22.97 37.71
CA VAL A 36 15.97 -21.63 37.89
C VAL A 36 16.27 -20.97 36.56
N ILE A 37 16.74 -21.72 35.55
CA ILE A 37 17.01 -21.19 34.21
C ILE A 37 15.72 -20.75 33.51
N ASN A 38 14.68 -21.59 33.58
CA ASN A 38 13.39 -21.24 32.98
C ASN A 38 12.77 -20.04 33.68
N THR A 39 12.84 -19.98 35.01
CA THR A 39 12.38 -18.84 35.80
C THR A 39 13.21 -17.59 35.52
N LEU A 40 14.54 -17.71 35.36
CA LEU A 40 15.44 -16.62 34.96
C LEU A 40 15.09 -16.07 33.59
N LEU A 41 14.85 -16.92 32.60
CA LEU A 41 14.43 -16.50 31.27
C LEU A 41 13.07 -15.79 31.33
N THR A 42 12.12 -16.35 32.09
CA THR A 42 10.78 -15.75 32.25
C THR A 42 10.83 -14.40 32.99
N LEU A 43 11.65 -14.29 34.03
CA LEU A 43 11.83 -13.05 34.79
C LEU A 43 12.68 -12.02 34.03
N SER A 44 13.64 -12.47 33.21
CA SER A 44 14.41 -11.63 32.30
C SER A 44 13.52 -11.04 31.21
N ASP A 45 12.63 -11.83 30.62
CA ASP A 45 11.64 -11.35 29.65
C ASP A 45 10.66 -10.36 30.29
N LYS A 46 10.21 -10.62 31.52
CA LYS A 46 9.40 -9.67 32.30
C LYS A 46 10.16 -8.38 32.63
N ASN A 47 11.44 -8.45 33.00
CA ASN A 47 12.24 -7.25 33.30
C ASN A 47 12.64 -6.47 32.04
N ASN A 48 12.83 -7.13 30.89
CA ASN A 48 12.98 -6.46 29.59
C ASN A 48 11.68 -5.78 29.15
N ALA A 49 10.52 -6.31 29.54
CA ALA A 49 9.21 -5.67 29.37
C ALA A 49 8.93 -4.53 30.36
N LEU A 50 9.56 -4.55 31.55
CA LEU A 50 9.40 -3.52 32.59
C LEU A 50 10.45 -2.37 32.51
N SER A 51 11.60 -2.59 31.87
CA SER A 51 12.67 -1.58 31.73
C SER A 51 12.60 -0.76 30.44
N ASN A 52 11.79 -1.18 29.47
CA ASN A 52 11.41 -0.37 28.32
C ASN A 52 10.01 0.20 28.58
N THR A 53 9.92 1.45 29.05
CA THR A 53 8.69 2.22 28.83
C THR A 53 8.66 2.52 27.33
N PRO A 54 7.80 1.87 26.53
CA PRO A 54 7.80 2.07 25.10
C PRO A 54 7.26 3.46 24.82
N THR A 55 7.90 4.20 23.91
CA THR A 55 7.21 5.34 23.31
C THR A 55 6.07 4.82 22.45
N LYS A 56 5.03 5.64 22.17
CA LYS A 56 3.90 5.24 21.30
C LYS A 56 4.33 4.62 19.95
N GLN A 57 5.53 4.94 19.46
CA GLN A 57 6.11 4.37 18.24
C GLN A 57 6.59 2.91 18.42
N ASP A 58 7.04 2.54 19.62
CA ASP A 58 7.57 1.20 19.91
C ASP A 58 6.45 0.17 20.10
N GLU A 59 5.28 0.59 20.61
CA GLU A 59 4.07 -0.24 20.66
C GLU A 59 3.59 -0.59 19.25
N ASP A 60 3.60 0.37 18.32
CA ASP A 60 3.24 0.15 16.92
C ASP A 60 4.24 -0.82 16.26
N ILE A 61 5.54 -0.72 16.55
CA ILE A 61 6.57 -1.60 15.98
C ILE A 61 6.46 -3.03 16.51
N GLN A 62 6.24 -3.22 17.82
CA GLN A 62 6.07 -4.57 18.40
C GLN A 62 4.75 -5.23 17.96
N LEU A 63 3.68 -4.44 17.82
CA LEU A 63 2.42 -4.91 17.24
C LEU A 63 2.61 -5.33 15.77
N ASN A 64 3.37 -4.56 14.99
CA ASN A 64 3.72 -4.88 13.61
C ASN A 64 4.54 -6.17 13.49
N GLN A 65 5.46 -6.43 14.41
CA GLN A 65 6.27 -7.65 14.42
C GLN A 65 5.41 -8.90 14.72
N ALA A 66 4.53 -8.81 15.72
CA ALA A 66 3.60 -9.89 16.09
C ALA A 66 2.58 -10.21 14.97
N LEU A 67 2.18 -9.19 14.19
CA LEU A 67 1.30 -9.36 13.03
C LEU A 67 1.99 -10.11 11.88
N ILE A 68 3.27 -9.84 11.61
CA ILE A 68 4.04 -10.55 10.56
C ILE A 68 4.15 -12.05 10.85
N ASP A 69 4.28 -12.43 12.12
CA ASP A 69 4.36 -13.84 12.50
C ASP A 69 2.98 -14.54 12.47
N SER A 70 1.88 -13.79 12.65
CA SER A 70 0.52 -14.29 12.41
C SER A 70 0.23 -14.52 10.91
N TYR A 71 0.72 -13.64 10.01
CA TYR A 71 0.57 -13.80 8.56
C TYR A 71 1.21 -15.09 8.01
N LYS A 72 2.29 -15.58 8.62
CA LYS A 72 2.96 -16.83 8.20
C LYS A 72 2.18 -18.09 8.56
N THR A 73 1.24 -18.01 9.51
CA THR A 73 0.59 -19.20 10.09
C THR A 73 -0.84 -19.44 9.57
N ASN A 74 -1.55 -18.45 9.01
CA ASN A 74 -2.89 -18.68 8.45
C ASN A 74 -3.32 -17.70 7.32
N PRO A 75 -3.16 -18.07 6.03
CA PRO A 75 -3.45 -17.18 4.90
C PRO A 75 -4.94 -17.00 4.53
N GLN A 76 -5.89 -17.61 5.26
CA GLN A 76 -7.33 -17.54 4.94
C GLN A 76 -8.18 -16.61 5.84
N ALA A 77 -7.59 -15.92 6.81
CA ALA A 77 -8.29 -14.94 7.66
C ALA A 77 -8.45 -13.54 6.99
N ALA A 78 -8.67 -13.51 5.68
CA ALA A 78 -8.73 -12.28 4.90
C ALA A 78 -10.14 -11.67 4.89
N THR A 79 -10.47 -10.78 5.84
CA THR A 79 -11.46 -9.70 5.61
C THR A 79 -11.42 -8.50 6.57
N THR A 80 -10.44 -8.39 7.47
CA THR A 80 -10.16 -7.13 8.20
C THR A 80 -8.67 -6.82 8.16
N THR A 81 -8.20 -6.45 6.98
CA THR A 81 -6.83 -6.01 6.72
C THR A 81 -6.54 -4.70 7.47
N PHE A 82 -5.89 -4.79 8.64
CA PHE A 82 -5.04 -3.71 9.12
C PHE A 82 -3.77 -3.74 8.26
N GLU A 83 -3.84 -3.12 7.09
CA GLU A 83 -2.64 -2.79 6.30
C GLU A 83 -1.75 -1.89 7.15
N ILE A 84 -0.44 -2.15 7.16
CA ILE A 84 0.54 -1.20 7.70
C ILE A 84 0.52 0.02 6.77
N VAL A 85 -0.31 1.01 7.12
CA VAL A 85 -0.51 2.20 6.29
C VAL A 85 0.68 3.13 6.49
N SER A 86 1.48 3.34 5.44
CA SER A 86 2.57 4.31 5.50
C SER A 86 2.02 5.71 5.85
N PRO A 87 2.80 6.59 6.51
CA PRO A 87 2.38 7.98 6.75
C PRO A 87 1.88 8.67 5.48
N GLU A 88 2.48 8.37 4.31
CA GLU A 88 2.03 8.88 3.01
C GLU A 88 0.62 8.41 2.64
N GLN A 89 0.31 7.12 2.84
CA GLN A 89 -1.02 6.56 2.58
C GLN A 89 -2.06 7.04 3.60
N ARG A 90 -1.62 7.53 4.77
CA ARG A 90 -2.48 8.21 5.76
C ARG A 90 -2.79 9.66 5.39
N LYS A 91 -2.22 10.21 4.31
CA LYS A 91 -2.53 11.56 3.86
C LYS A 91 -3.97 11.62 3.33
N ARG A 92 -4.71 12.64 3.76
CA ARG A 92 -6.09 12.89 3.34
C ARG A 92 -6.12 13.27 1.86
N ASN A 93 -7.11 12.74 1.15
CA ASN A 93 -7.41 13.17 -0.20
C ASN A 93 -8.22 14.46 -0.16
N ASN A 94 -7.79 15.45 -0.95
CA ASN A 94 -8.53 16.70 -1.11
C ASN A 94 -9.96 16.42 -1.62
N GLY A 95 -10.97 17.07 -1.04
CA GLY A 95 -12.38 16.85 -1.39
C GLY A 95 -13.06 15.69 -0.67
N VAL A 96 -12.35 14.95 0.18
CA VAL A 96 -12.90 13.78 0.90
C VAL A 96 -13.01 14.06 2.41
N PRO A 97 -14.14 13.75 3.05
CA PRO A 97 -14.28 13.81 4.51
C PRO A 97 -13.29 12.91 5.26
N CYS A 98 -13.08 13.20 6.55
CA CYS A 98 -12.20 12.42 7.41
C CYS A 98 -12.87 11.11 7.86
N GLY A 99 -12.15 9.99 7.81
CA GLY A 99 -12.56 8.69 8.37
C GLY A 99 -12.24 8.55 9.86
N LEU A 100 -12.57 7.38 10.43
CA LEU A 100 -12.28 7.01 11.83
C LEU A 100 -11.60 5.65 11.91
N LYS A 101 -10.57 5.52 12.75
CA LYS A 101 -9.93 4.22 13.02
C LYS A 101 -10.90 3.30 13.76
N ASN A 102 -10.97 2.03 13.36
CA ASN A 102 -11.71 1.01 14.10
C ASN A 102 -10.89 0.54 15.30
N VAL A 103 -11.42 0.70 16.52
CA VAL A 103 -10.72 0.43 17.78
C VAL A 103 -11.35 -0.81 18.42
N GLY A 104 -11.27 -1.96 17.73
CA GLY A 104 -11.77 -3.24 18.24
C GLY A 104 -13.30 -3.39 18.16
N ASN A 105 -13.81 -3.72 16.97
CA ASN A 105 -15.24 -3.93 16.68
C ASN A 105 -16.12 -2.71 16.97
N THR A 106 -15.58 -1.49 16.86
CA THR A 106 -16.30 -0.23 17.11
C THR A 106 -16.89 0.38 15.83
N CYS A 107 -17.04 -0.39 14.75
CA CYS A 107 -17.54 0.12 13.47
C CYS A 107 -18.95 0.72 13.57
N TYR A 108 -19.83 0.15 14.42
CA TYR A 108 -21.16 0.73 14.69
C TYR A 108 -21.06 2.13 15.31
N PHE A 109 -20.12 2.33 16.24
CA PHE A 109 -19.87 3.63 16.86
C PHE A 109 -19.31 4.63 15.86
N ASN A 110 -18.34 4.22 15.03
CA ASN A 110 -17.80 5.07 13.97
C ASN A 110 -18.92 5.58 13.05
N GLY A 111 -19.83 4.70 12.65
CA GLY A 111 -20.97 5.05 11.81
C GLY A 111 -21.96 6.04 12.45
N LEU A 112 -22.26 5.87 13.74
CA LEU A 112 -23.11 6.79 14.50
C LEU A 112 -22.42 8.14 14.74
N LEU A 113 -21.15 8.12 15.13
CA LEU A 113 -20.38 9.32 15.41
C LEU A 113 -20.24 10.20 14.16
N GLN A 114 -19.99 9.59 12.99
CA GLN A 114 -19.99 10.30 11.72
C GLN A 114 -21.37 10.91 11.43
N THR A 115 -22.46 10.19 11.70
CA THR A 115 -23.83 10.73 11.56
C THR A 115 -24.02 11.98 12.42
N TYR A 116 -23.61 11.96 13.69
CA TYR A 116 -23.71 13.11 14.58
C TYR A 116 -22.79 14.26 14.17
N PHE A 117 -21.58 13.96 13.68
CA PHE A 117 -20.65 14.98 13.17
C PHE A 117 -21.20 15.73 11.95
N PHE A 118 -22.13 15.14 11.19
CA PHE A 118 -22.78 15.83 10.07
C PHE A 118 -23.92 16.75 10.50
N ASN A 119 -24.37 16.71 11.76
CA ASN A 119 -25.25 17.73 12.32
C ASN A 119 -24.41 18.97 12.70
N SER A 120 -24.53 20.04 11.92
CA SER A 120 -23.69 21.23 12.11
C SER A 120 -23.92 21.96 13.44
N ASP A 121 -25.13 21.92 14.00
CA ASP A 121 -25.43 22.56 15.28
C ASP A 121 -24.79 21.79 16.43
N PHE A 122 -24.83 20.46 16.38
CA PHE A 122 -24.13 19.62 17.34
C PHE A 122 -22.62 19.90 17.34
N VAL A 123 -21.99 19.94 16.16
CA VAL A 123 -20.56 20.28 16.06
C VAL A 123 -20.27 21.67 16.62
N LYS A 124 -21.10 22.69 16.31
CA LYS A 124 -20.94 24.05 16.87
C LYS A 124 -20.99 24.05 18.40
N ILE A 125 -21.92 23.30 19.00
CA ILE A 125 -22.06 23.21 20.46
C ILE A 125 -20.80 22.60 21.09
N ILE A 126 -20.32 21.48 20.54
CA ILE A 126 -19.12 20.80 21.04
C ILE A 126 -17.86 21.67 20.86
N ILE A 127 -17.69 22.31 19.71
CA ILE A 127 -16.53 23.18 19.43
C ILE A 127 -16.49 24.43 20.33
N LYS A 128 -17.66 24.96 20.71
CA LYS A 128 -17.77 26.14 21.59
C LYS A 128 -17.74 25.79 23.09
N PHE A 129 -17.78 24.50 23.44
CA PHE A 129 -17.77 24.07 24.83
C PHE A 129 -16.52 24.56 25.57
N GLN A 130 -16.73 25.13 26.76
CA GLN A 130 -15.68 25.55 27.67
C GLN A 130 -15.82 24.74 28.97
N PRO A 131 -14.76 24.02 29.41
CA PRO A 131 -14.84 23.23 30.63
C PRO A 131 -14.84 24.11 31.88
N PRO A 132 -15.40 23.63 33.01
CA PRO A 132 -15.30 24.30 34.30
C PRO A 132 -13.84 24.34 34.81
N ALA A 133 -13.55 25.30 35.69
CA ALA A 133 -12.20 25.50 36.24
C ALA A 133 -11.67 24.33 37.07
N GLN A 134 -12.56 23.49 37.62
CA GLN A 134 -12.24 22.25 38.33
C GLN A 134 -13.09 21.13 37.77
N ILE A 135 -12.45 20.01 37.44
CA ILE A 135 -13.11 18.80 36.93
C ILE A 135 -13.02 17.75 38.03
N ASP A 136 -14.18 17.32 38.54
CA ASP A 136 -14.27 16.28 39.56
C ASP A 136 -13.83 14.91 38.99
N GLN A 137 -13.44 13.96 39.83
CA GLN A 137 -13.07 12.59 39.36
C GLN A 137 -14.29 11.65 39.25
N GLY A 138 -15.48 12.11 39.60
CA GLY A 138 -16.73 11.34 39.55
C GLY A 138 -17.30 11.19 38.14
N LYS A 139 -18.51 10.61 38.04
CA LYS A 139 -19.25 10.41 36.78
C LYS A 139 -19.30 11.70 35.93
N GLN A 140 -19.64 12.82 36.57
CA GLN A 140 -19.76 14.12 35.90
C GLN A 140 -18.45 14.62 35.28
N GLY A 141 -17.31 14.40 35.94
CA GLY A 141 -16.02 14.76 35.37
C GLY A 141 -15.60 13.89 34.22
N LYS A 142 -15.95 12.59 34.23
CA LYS A 142 -15.79 11.71 33.07
C LYS A 142 -16.65 12.18 31.89
N SER A 143 -17.89 12.62 32.14
CA SER A 143 -18.77 13.21 31.14
C SER A 143 -18.19 14.50 30.55
N ILE A 144 -17.61 15.38 31.36
CA ILE A 144 -16.90 16.59 30.87
C ILE A 144 -15.67 16.20 30.03
N GLN A 145 -14.89 15.22 30.49
CA GLN A 145 -13.72 14.73 29.75
C GLN A 145 -14.12 14.11 28.40
N LEU A 146 -15.25 13.41 28.34
CA LEU A 146 -15.82 12.90 27.09
C LEU A 146 -16.10 14.04 26.10
N VAL A 147 -16.73 15.13 26.55
CA VAL A 147 -17.00 16.29 25.69
C VAL A 147 -15.70 16.96 25.22
N LEU A 148 -14.68 17.06 26.07
CA LEU A 148 -13.36 17.60 25.69
C LEU A 148 -12.64 16.71 24.66
N ASN A 149 -12.66 15.39 24.87
CA ASN A 149 -12.08 14.44 23.92
C ASN A 149 -12.82 14.47 22.58
N LEU A 150 -14.15 14.63 22.63
CA LEU A 150 -14.99 14.78 21.44
C LEU A 150 -14.70 16.10 20.70
N GLN A 151 -14.49 17.20 21.44
CA GLN A 151 -14.06 18.48 20.88
C GLN A 151 -12.74 18.33 20.12
N GLN A 152 -11.74 17.68 20.71
CA GLN A 152 -10.47 17.47 20.02
C GLN A 152 -10.60 16.54 18.81
N LEU A 153 -11.38 15.47 18.92
CA LEU A 153 -11.65 14.58 17.80
C LEU A 153 -12.30 15.34 16.63
N PHE A 154 -13.30 16.18 16.91
CA PHE A 154 -13.96 17.00 15.89
C PHE A 154 -13.03 18.05 15.27
N LEU A 155 -12.14 18.66 16.05
CA LEU A 155 -11.12 19.57 15.51
C LEU A 155 -10.22 18.87 14.48
N SER A 156 -9.73 17.67 14.81
CA SER A 156 -8.93 16.87 13.89
C SER A 156 -9.76 16.40 12.67
N MET A 157 -11.04 16.01 12.84
CA MET A 157 -11.91 15.64 11.71
C MET A 157 -12.17 16.82 10.75
N ILE A 158 -12.27 18.04 11.28
CA ILE A 158 -12.48 19.27 10.50
C ILE A 158 -11.25 19.59 9.65
N GLY A 159 -10.05 19.66 10.24
CA GLY A 159 -8.88 20.25 9.58
C GLY A 159 -7.63 19.39 9.46
N SER A 160 -7.59 18.19 10.04
CA SER A 160 -6.38 17.35 9.94
C SER A 160 -6.12 16.95 8.49
N ASP A 161 -4.84 16.97 8.11
CA ASP A 161 -4.31 16.43 6.85
C ASP A 161 -4.27 14.90 6.85
N LYS A 162 -4.64 14.26 7.98
CA LYS A 162 -4.79 12.81 8.07
C LYS A 162 -6.12 12.37 7.46
N LYS A 163 -6.08 11.28 6.73
CA LYS A 163 -7.23 10.64 6.09
C LYS A 163 -8.28 10.17 7.11
N TYR A 164 -7.82 9.79 8.30
CA TYR A 164 -8.66 9.35 9.40
C TYR A 164 -8.06 9.79 10.73
N VAL A 165 -8.90 9.85 11.77
CA VAL A 165 -8.50 10.16 13.14
C VAL A 165 -8.82 8.97 14.06
N ASP A 166 -8.09 8.84 15.16
CA ASP A 166 -8.26 7.79 16.15
C ASP A 166 -9.28 8.22 17.23
N PRO A 167 -10.44 7.54 17.35
CA PRO A 167 -11.45 7.87 18.34
C PRO A 167 -11.20 7.22 19.72
N SER A 168 -10.06 6.56 19.95
CA SER A 168 -9.78 5.79 21.18
C SER A 168 -10.04 6.57 22.48
N ASP A 169 -9.65 7.84 22.55
CA ASP A 169 -9.80 8.65 23.76
C ASP A 169 -11.28 8.97 24.07
N VAL A 170 -12.11 9.09 23.02
CA VAL A 170 -13.56 9.24 23.17
C VAL A 170 -14.15 7.94 23.68
N VAL A 171 -13.84 6.80 23.04
CA VAL A 171 -14.41 5.49 23.43
C VAL A 171 -14.05 5.13 24.87
N LYS A 172 -12.79 5.36 25.28
CA LYS A 172 -12.32 5.10 26.66
C LYS A 172 -12.97 5.99 27.72
N SER A 173 -13.58 7.10 27.32
CA SER A 173 -14.23 8.04 28.24
C SER A 173 -15.71 7.74 28.46
N ILE A 174 -16.30 6.83 27.68
CA ILE A 174 -17.72 6.46 27.81
C ILE A 174 -17.87 5.50 29.00
N CYS A 175 -18.76 5.84 29.91
CA CYS A 175 -19.03 5.07 31.11
C CYS A 175 -20.52 4.76 31.33
N ASP A 176 -20.76 3.65 32.04
CA ASP A 176 -22.07 3.28 32.56
C ASP A 176 -22.53 4.23 33.68
N ASP A 177 -23.71 3.95 34.26
CA ASP A 177 -24.27 4.79 35.32
C ASP A 177 -23.53 4.72 36.66
N PHE A 178 -22.72 3.70 36.85
CA PHE A 178 -21.82 3.54 37.99
C PHE A 178 -20.45 4.18 37.74
N GLY A 179 -20.22 4.74 36.55
CA GLY A 179 -18.97 5.36 36.15
C GLY A 179 -17.89 4.37 35.73
N ASN A 180 -18.22 3.10 35.47
CA ASN A 180 -17.28 2.14 34.91
C ASN A 180 -17.16 2.34 33.40
N VAL A 181 -15.94 2.25 32.88
CA VAL A 181 -15.69 2.35 31.44
C VAL A 181 -16.34 1.16 30.74
N LEU A 182 -17.05 1.43 29.65
CA LEU A 182 -17.68 0.38 28.87
C LEU A 182 -16.60 -0.51 28.23
N PRO A 183 -16.64 -1.85 28.38
CA PRO A 183 -15.66 -2.73 27.74
C PRO A 183 -15.72 -2.60 26.22
N ILE A 184 -14.55 -2.55 25.58
CA ILE A 184 -14.35 -2.41 24.13
C ILE A 184 -13.99 -3.80 23.59
N GLY A 185 -14.61 -4.26 22.51
CA GLY A 185 -14.28 -5.52 21.83
C GLY A 185 -15.46 -6.44 21.54
N ASP A 186 -16.52 -6.38 22.35
CA ASP A 186 -17.75 -7.15 22.14
C ASP A 186 -18.72 -6.38 21.23
N GLN A 187 -19.45 -7.10 20.37
CA GLN A 187 -20.56 -6.51 19.62
C GLN A 187 -21.70 -6.20 20.58
N LYS A 188 -21.79 -4.93 20.99
CA LYS A 188 -22.84 -4.44 21.88
C LYS A 188 -24.11 -4.11 21.11
N ASP A 189 -25.23 -4.09 21.83
CA ASP A 189 -26.46 -3.50 21.32
C ASP A 189 -26.21 -2.01 21.00
N VAL A 190 -26.29 -1.68 19.71
CA VAL A 190 -26.07 -0.32 19.18
C VAL A 190 -26.98 0.69 19.87
N GLY A 191 -28.21 0.31 20.22
CA GLY A 191 -29.18 1.17 20.88
C GLY A 191 -28.76 1.54 22.30
N GLU A 192 -28.33 0.55 23.10
CA GLU A 192 -27.91 0.75 24.49
C GLU A 192 -26.62 1.57 24.57
N PHE A 193 -25.62 1.23 23.75
CA PHE A 193 -24.36 1.97 23.69
C PHE A 193 -24.61 3.44 23.32
N ASN A 194 -25.44 3.67 22.31
CA ASN A 194 -25.76 5.02 21.85
C ASN A 194 -26.53 5.83 22.89
N HIS A 195 -27.39 5.18 23.69
CA HIS A 195 -28.03 5.82 24.82
C HIS A 195 -27.01 6.34 25.84
N TYR A 196 -26.10 5.49 26.33
CA TYR A 196 -25.06 5.93 27.25
C TYR A 196 -24.21 7.06 26.66
N PHE A 197 -23.79 6.94 25.40
CA PHE A 197 -22.99 7.96 24.73
C PHE A 197 -23.66 9.34 24.74
N LEU A 198 -24.93 9.41 24.33
CA LEU A 198 -25.67 10.68 24.29
C LEU A 198 -26.03 11.20 25.69
N SER A 199 -26.39 10.33 26.64
CA SER A 199 -26.66 10.72 28.03
C SER A 199 -25.43 11.36 28.67
N ARG A 200 -24.24 10.75 28.51
CA ARG A 200 -22.99 11.31 29.07
C ARG A 200 -22.61 12.64 28.43
N ILE A 201 -22.87 12.83 27.13
CA ILE A 201 -22.68 14.13 26.47
C ILE A 201 -23.65 15.18 27.03
N GLY A 202 -24.94 14.82 27.19
CA GLY A 202 -25.94 15.71 27.79
C GLY A 202 -25.52 16.17 29.18
N GLU A 203 -25.11 15.23 30.05
CA GLU A 203 -24.60 15.53 31.39
C GLU A 203 -23.35 16.42 31.38
N GLY A 204 -22.43 16.20 30.44
CA GLY A 204 -21.22 17.01 30.29
C GLY A 204 -21.50 18.45 29.85
N LEU A 205 -22.57 18.67 29.07
CA LEU A 205 -22.99 19.98 28.58
C LEU A 205 -23.88 20.76 29.58
N ALA A 206 -24.64 20.05 30.43
CA ALA A 206 -25.67 20.64 31.29
C ALA A 206 -25.15 21.63 32.36
N GLN A 207 -23.86 21.64 32.72
CA GLN A 207 -23.33 22.58 33.71
C GLN A 207 -23.24 24.04 33.24
N ASN A 208 -23.45 24.33 31.95
CA ASN A 208 -23.56 25.71 31.47
C ASN A 208 -24.94 26.33 31.74
N GLU A 209 -25.94 25.52 32.10
CA GLU A 209 -27.29 25.95 32.43
C GLU A 209 -27.47 25.90 33.97
N HIS A 210 -27.97 26.97 34.57
CA HIS A 210 -28.08 27.11 36.03
C HIS A 210 -28.87 25.97 36.71
N GLN A 211 -28.46 25.62 37.93
CA GLN A 211 -29.08 24.67 38.88
C GLN A 211 -30.60 24.45 38.71
N PRO A 212 -31.05 23.19 38.82
CA PRO A 212 -32.28 22.91 39.56
C PRO A 212 -32.05 22.01 40.77
N SER A 213 -32.77 22.38 41.82
CA SER A 213 -33.01 21.77 43.12
C SER A 213 -33.06 20.23 43.16
N LYS A 214 -32.36 19.67 44.17
CA LYS A 214 -32.56 18.31 44.69
C LYS A 214 -34.04 18.04 44.95
N ILE A 215 -34.58 16.97 44.35
CA ILE A 215 -35.79 16.29 44.81
C ILE A 215 -35.42 14.81 44.97
N GLU A 216 -35.71 14.28 46.14
CA GLU A 216 -35.36 12.95 46.63
C GLU A 216 -36.13 11.84 45.89
N ASP A 217 -35.42 10.79 45.49
CA ASP A 217 -35.99 9.55 44.95
C ASP A 217 -36.66 8.71 46.07
N GLN A 218 -37.89 8.24 45.84
CA GLN A 218 -38.46 7.10 46.56
C GLN A 218 -38.59 5.88 45.61
N PRO A 219 -38.23 4.66 46.06
CA PRO A 219 -38.31 3.46 45.24
C PRO A 219 -39.68 2.81 45.33
N HIS A 220 -40.26 2.42 44.18
CA HIS A 220 -41.39 1.49 44.13
C HIS A 220 -40.98 0.17 43.46
N GLU A 221 -41.17 -0.93 44.19
CA GLU A 221 -40.97 -2.31 43.74
C GLU A 221 -42.13 -2.81 42.86
N GLY A 222 -41.83 -3.58 41.80
CA GLY A 222 -42.85 -4.34 41.04
C GLY A 222 -42.45 -4.84 39.65
N SER A 223 -41.96 -6.09 39.61
CA SER A 223 -42.01 -7.12 38.54
C SER A 223 -41.61 -6.82 37.07
N SER A 224 -40.38 -7.24 36.75
CA SER A 224 -39.89 -7.98 35.55
C SER A 224 -40.57 -7.77 34.19
N SER A 225 -40.06 -6.80 33.43
CA SER A 225 -39.95 -6.86 31.96
C SER A 225 -38.77 -5.97 31.51
N ILE A 226 -37.94 -6.49 30.60
CA ILE A 226 -36.60 -6.00 30.19
C ILE A 226 -36.62 -4.62 29.48
N LEU A 227 -37.77 -3.93 29.43
CA LEU A 227 -37.95 -2.62 28.79
C LEU A 227 -38.17 -1.45 29.77
N ARG A 228 -38.01 -1.68 31.09
CA ARG A 228 -38.28 -0.66 32.14
C ARG A 228 -37.09 -0.22 32.99
N LEU A 229 -35.85 -0.61 32.67
CA LEU A 229 -34.68 0.00 33.30
C LEU A 229 -34.34 1.34 32.63
N LYS A 230 -35.24 2.32 32.77
CA LYS A 230 -34.94 3.74 32.53
C LYS A 230 -34.59 4.38 33.87
N SER A 231 -33.30 4.42 34.15
CA SER A 231 -32.75 5.28 35.20
C SER A 231 -31.38 5.79 34.73
N SER A 232 -31.39 6.90 33.98
CA SER A 232 -30.35 7.95 33.98
C SER A 232 -30.58 9.03 32.88
N THR A 233 -30.97 10.23 33.35
CA THR A 233 -30.49 11.55 32.85
C THR A 233 -30.55 11.87 31.35
N ILE A 234 -31.69 11.68 30.69
CA ILE A 234 -32.02 12.46 29.47
C ILE A 234 -33.34 13.20 29.73
N HIS A 235 -33.26 14.52 29.86
CA HIS A 235 -34.40 15.40 30.06
C HIS A 235 -34.86 16.00 28.74
N ASP A 236 -36.17 16.28 28.63
CA ASP A 236 -36.79 16.84 27.42
C ASP A 236 -36.20 18.21 27.02
N GLU A 237 -35.68 18.96 27.99
CA GLU A 237 -35.11 20.28 27.75
C GLU A 237 -33.63 20.27 27.36
N ASP A 238 -32.94 19.13 27.48
CA ASP A 238 -31.51 19.03 27.23
C ASP A 238 -31.19 19.29 25.75
N VAL A 239 -30.03 19.89 25.50
CA VAL A 239 -29.55 20.20 24.14
C VAL A 239 -29.53 18.95 23.26
N VAL A 240 -29.06 17.82 23.79
CA VAL A 240 -28.99 16.55 23.07
C VAL A 240 -30.39 16.03 22.71
N SER A 241 -31.36 16.16 23.62
CA SER A 241 -32.76 15.78 23.38
C SER A 241 -33.40 16.58 22.27
N LYS A 242 -33.21 17.91 22.26
CA LYS A 242 -33.73 18.80 21.22
C LYS A 242 -33.19 18.49 19.83
N LEU A 243 -31.94 18.04 19.74
CA LEU A 243 -31.29 17.73 18.47
C LEU A 243 -31.67 16.34 17.94
N PHE A 244 -31.61 15.31 18.79
CA PHE A 244 -31.61 13.91 18.35
C PHE A 244 -32.79 13.06 18.84
N PHE A 245 -33.62 13.57 19.76
CA PHE A 245 -34.74 12.82 20.29
C PHE A 245 -36.07 13.36 19.79
N CYS A 246 -37.02 12.44 19.65
CA CYS A 246 -38.40 12.70 19.31
C CYS A 246 -39.27 12.41 20.52
N LYS A 247 -40.09 13.40 20.93
CA LYS A 247 -41.07 13.22 22.00
C LYS A 247 -42.36 12.63 21.44
N VAL A 248 -42.86 11.58 22.07
CA VAL A 248 -44.05 10.85 21.64
C VAL A 248 -45.05 10.79 22.79
N HIS A 249 -46.29 11.19 22.50
CA HIS A 249 -47.44 11.04 23.37
C HIS A 249 -48.03 9.65 23.18
N HIS A 250 -47.87 8.80 24.18
CA HIS A 250 -48.38 7.44 24.20
C HIS A 250 -49.73 7.44 24.92
N HIS A 251 -50.79 7.15 24.17
CA HIS A 251 -52.16 7.00 24.67
C HIS A 251 -52.62 5.55 24.48
N LEU A 252 -52.76 4.82 25.58
CA LEU A 252 -53.24 3.43 25.59
C LEU A 252 -54.71 3.40 25.97
N GLN A 253 -55.54 2.73 25.16
CA GLN A 253 -56.96 2.51 25.43
C GLN A 253 -57.24 1.02 25.60
N PHE A 254 -57.88 0.62 26.69
CA PHE A 254 -58.19 -0.78 26.99
C PHE A 254 -59.47 -0.90 27.81
N ASP A 255 -60.10 -2.07 27.81
CA ASP A 255 -61.28 -2.32 28.64
C ASP A 255 -60.89 -2.89 30.01
N GLN A 256 -61.58 -2.46 31.06
CA GLN A 256 -61.46 -3.01 32.40
C GLN A 256 -62.85 -3.26 32.95
N ALA A 257 -63.17 -4.54 33.20
CA ALA A 257 -64.52 -4.97 33.61
C ALA A 257 -65.66 -4.41 32.71
N GLY A 258 -65.42 -4.29 31.40
CA GLY A 258 -66.38 -3.77 30.41
C GLY A 258 -66.48 -2.24 30.35
N VAL A 259 -65.62 -1.51 31.06
CA VAL A 259 -65.53 -0.04 30.99
C VAL A 259 -64.23 0.36 30.27
N PRO A 260 -64.30 1.22 29.23
CA PRO A 260 -63.10 1.74 28.58
C PRO A 260 -62.27 2.58 29.55
N GLN A 261 -60.98 2.27 29.65
CA GLN A 261 -59.96 3.00 30.41
C GLN A 261 -58.88 3.51 29.45
N SER A 262 -58.19 4.58 29.85
CA SER A 262 -57.07 5.12 29.09
C SER A 262 -55.88 5.49 29.97
N ARG A 263 -54.68 5.39 29.42
CA ARG A 263 -53.41 5.78 30.06
C ARG A 263 -52.58 6.62 29.12
N ASP A 264 -52.13 7.76 29.62
CA ASP A 264 -51.26 8.69 28.91
C ASP A 264 -49.88 8.73 29.53
N SER A 265 -48.85 8.73 28.67
CA SER A 265 -47.47 8.97 29.08
C SER A 265 -46.69 9.63 27.94
N ASN A 266 -45.62 10.33 28.27
CA ASN A 266 -44.71 10.88 27.26
C ASN A 266 -43.40 10.10 27.28
N VAL A 267 -42.91 9.74 26.10
CA VAL A 267 -41.68 8.96 25.93
C VAL A 267 -40.79 9.65 24.91
N LEU A 268 -39.51 9.79 25.25
CA LEU A 268 -38.47 10.19 24.32
C LEU A 268 -37.93 8.98 23.57
N TYR A 269 -37.91 9.07 22.24
CA TYR A 269 -37.31 8.10 21.35
C TYR A 269 -36.10 8.74 20.66
N ASN A 270 -34.94 8.11 20.80
CA ASN A 270 -33.82 8.42 19.92
C ASN A 270 -34.09 7.80 18.55
N PHE A 271 -34.37 6.49 18.55
CA PHE A 271 -34.73 5.72 17.37
C PHE A 271 -36.16 5.22 17.50
N ILE A 272 -37.00 5.53 16.51
CA ILE A 272 -38.35 4.97 16.40
C ILE A 272 -38.22 3.56 15.81
N PRO A 273 -38.69 2.50 16.50
CA PRO A 273 -38.60 1.14 15.99
C PRO A 273 -39.62 0.94 14.86
N ILE A 274 -39.17 0.36 13.75
CA ILE A 274 -39.99 0.04 12.58
C ILE A 274 -39.90 -1.46 12.30
N ASN A 275 -41.05 -2.11 12.11
CA ASN A 275 -41.11 -3.53 11.81
C ASN A 275 -40.82 -3.77 10.33
N LEU A 276 -40.02 -4.80 10.03
CA LEU A 276 -39.71 -5.16 8.64
C LEU A 276 -40.95 -5.63 7.86
N LYS A 277 -41.94 -6.22 8.54
CA LYS A 277 -43.15 -6.78 7.93
C LYS A 277 -44.04 -5.74 7.23
N ASP A 278 -43.85 -4.47 7.54
CA ASP A 278 -44.64 -3.37 7.00
C ASP A 278 -44.22 -2.99 5.56
N ALA A 279 -43.15 -3.62 5.03
CA ALA A 279 -42.59 -3.49 3.68
C ALA A 279 -42.04 -2.10 3.30
N ASN A 280 -42.60 -1.01 3.84
CA ASN A 280 -42.09 0.35 3.66
C ASN A 280 -42.21 1.24 4.91
N LEU A 281 -41.54 2.37 4.88
CA LEU A 281 -41.44 3.29 6.02
C LEU A 281 -42.76 3.95 6.43
N TYR A 282 -43.66 4.30 5.50
CA TYR A 282 -44.93 4.93 5.86
C TYR A 282 -45.88 3.95 6.54
N ASP A 283 -45.95 2.73 6.03
CA ASP A 283 -46.75 1.66 6.64
C ASP A 283 -46.20 1.31 8.04
N GLY A 284 -44.87 1.27 8.18
CA GLY A 284 -44.21 1.08 9.46
C GLY A 284 -44.47 2.19 10.47
N LEU A 285 -44.49 3.44 10.01
CA LEU A 285 -44.88 4.58 10.83
C LEU A 285 -46.35 4.54 11.22
N GLU A 286 -47.25 4.16 10.32
CA GLU A 286 -48.67 4.03 10.62
C GLU A 286 -48.90 2.97 11.72
N ASN A 287 -48.24 1.82 11.63
CA ASN A 287 -48.32 0.75 12.63
C ASN A 287 -47.64 1.15 13.96
N PHE A 288 -46.56 1.93 13.91
CA PHE A 288 -45.99 2.52 15.12
C PHE A 288 -46.99 3.44 15.81
N VAL A 289 -47.65 4.32 15.06
CA VAL A 289 -48.62 5.29 15.60
C VAL A 289 -49.89 4.62 16.08
N ILE A 290 -50.41 3.59 15.39
CA ILE A 290 -51.62 2.89 15.77
C ILE A 290 -51.37 1.38 15.72
N ASN A 291 -51.29 0.73 16.87
CA ASN A 291 -51.22 -0.73 16.97
C ASN A 291 -52.16 -1.29 18.02
N SER A 292 -52.58 -2.54 17.83
CA SER A 292 -53.38 -3.30 18.78
C SER A 292 -52.51 -4.32 19.51
N VAL A 293 -52.67 -4.39 20.83
CA VAL A 293 -52.03 -5.38 21.70
C VAL A 293 -53.11 -6.36 22.15
N GLU A 294 -53.13 -7.55 21.56
CA GLU A 294 -54.18 -8.56 21.81
C GLU A 294 -54.10 -9.17 23.22
N ASP A 295 -52.89 -9.38 23.73
CA ASP A 295 -52.64 -10.05 25.02
C ASP A 295 -52.35 -9.06 26.17
N PHE A 296 -52.93 -7.85 26.14
CA PHE A 296 -52.66 -6.85 27.16
C PHE A 296 -53.29 -7.25 28.51
N LYS A 297 -52.47 -7.39 29.55
CA LYS A 297 -52.93 -7.59 30.92
C LYS A 297 -53.26 -6.26 31.56
N ASN A 298 -54.55 -6.01 31.82
CA ASN A 298 -54.99 -4.82 32.54
C ASN A 298 -54.63 -4.91 34.05
N ASP A 299 -55.01 -3.89 34.83
CA ASP A 299 -54.67 -3.81 36.25
C ASP A 299 -55.28 -4.93 37.11
N LEU A 300 -56.34 -5.56 36.59
CA LEU A 300 -56.99 -6.72 37.20
C LEU A 300 -56.41 -8.05 36.69
N SER A 301 -55.31 -8.00 35.93
CA SER A 301 -54.68 -9.15 35.25
C SER A 301 -55.60 -9.87 34.26
N GLU A 302 -56.66 -9.21 33.77
CA GLU A 302 -57.49 -9.71 32.68
C GLU A 302 -56.76 -9.51 31.35
N ILE A 303 -56.86 -10.48 30.45
CA ILE A 303 -56.31 -10.37 29.10
C ILE A 303 -57.37 -9.68 28.23
N VAL A 304 -57.07 -8.46 27.77
CA VAL A 304 -57.95 -7.63 26.96
C VAL A 304 -57.19 -7.12 25.74
N CYS A 305 -57.93 -6.83 24.66
CA CYS A 305 -57.35 -6.14 23.51
C CYS A 305 -57.21 -4.65 23.85
N ALA A 306 -55.99 -4.14 23.86
CA ALA A 306 -55.69 -2.73 24.03
C ALA A 306 -55.31 -2.09 22.69
N THR A 307 -55.74 -0.85 22.44
CA THR A 307 -55.28 -0.06 21.31
C THR A 307 -54.28 0.98 21.79
N ASN A 308 -53.10 0.99 21.20
CA ASN A 308 -52.04 1.94 21.50
C ASN A 308 -51.97 3.01 20.41
N TYR A 309 -51.88 4.27 20.84
CA TYR A 309 -51.72 5.43 19.99
C TYR A 309 -50.43 6.18 20.35
N ASN A 310 -49.46 6.19 19.46
CA ASN A 310 -48.16 6.85 19.64
C ASN A 310 -48.07 8.10 18.75
N TRP A 311 -48.48 9.26 19.26
CA TRP A 311 -48.48 10.50 18.49
C TRP A 311 -47.22 11.32 18.71
N ILE A 312 -46.54 11.73 17.65
CA ILE A 312 -45.32 12.56 17.76
C ILE A 312 -45.69 13.98 18.21
N GLN A 313 -45.03 14.48 19.26
CA GLN A 313 -45.23 15.80 19.83
C GLN A 313 -44.31 16.82 19.15
N GLY A 314 -44.84 17.52 18.15
CA GLY A 314 -44.11 18.52 17.38
C GLY A 314 -43.11 17.91 16.38
N ALA A 315 -42.59 18.73 15.48
CA ALA A 315 -41.65 18.26 14.45
C ALA A 315 -40.19 18.39 14.94
N PRO A 316 -39.51 17.29 15.31
CA PRO A 316 -38.13 17.34 15.84
C PRO A 316 -37.12 17.71 14.75
N GLN A 317 -35.91 18.16 15.12
CA GLN A 317 -34.88 18.52 14.15
C GLN A 317 -34.43 17.32 13.32
N THR A 318 -34.15 16.19 13.98
CA THR A 318 -33.83 14.92 13.33
C THR A 318 -34.85 13.83 13.69
N LEU A 319 -35.12 12.94 12.75
CA LEU A 319 -35.92 11.74 12.95
C LEU A 319 -35.07 10.52 12.60
N SER A 320 -34.98 9.58 13.53
CA SER A 320 -34.20 8.37 13.32
C SER A 320 -35.09 7.14 13.44
N PHE A 321 -35.01 6.23 12.46
CA PHE A 321 -35.82 5.02 12.38
C PHE A 321 -34.91 3.79 12.42
N GLN A 322 -35.15 2.91 13.38
CA GLN A 322 -34.43 1.64 13.51
C GLN A 322 -35.27 0.51 12.91
N ILE A 323 -34.76 -0.13 11.87
CA ILE A 323 -35.44 -1.24 11.20
C ILE A 323 -35.12 -2.53 11.96
N GLN A 324 -36.15 -3.15 12.53
CA GLN A 324 -36.03 -4.37 13.31
C GLN A 324 -35.88 -5.59 12.39
N ARG A 325 -34.63 -5.95 12.11
CA ARG A 325 -34.28 -7.09 11.22
C ARG A 325 -33.87 -8.36 11.94
N VAL A 326 -33.72 -8.34 13.26
CA VAL A 326 -33.25 -9.50 14.03
C VAL A 326 -34.39 -10.03 14.87
N ASP A 327 -34.77 -11.28 14.60
CA ASP A 327 -35.79 -12.01 15.33
C ASP A 327 -35.19 -13.24 16.02
N TYR A 328 -35.72 -13.62 17.18
CA TYR A 328 -35.34 -14.84 17.87
C TYR A 328 -36.11 -16.05 17.32
N CYS A 329 -35.38 -17.00 16.73
CA CYS A 329 -35.98 -18.23 16.23
C CYS A 329 -36.06 -19.27 17.35
N LYS A 330 -37.27 -19.47 17.90
CA LYS A 330 -37.54 -20.44 18.97
C LYS A 330 -37.13 -21.87 18.62
N GLU A 331 -37.22 -22.26 17.34
CA GLU A 331 -36.85 -23.60 16.89
C GLU A 331 -35.34 -23.82 16.92
N LYS A 332 -34.56 -22.82 16.46
CA LYS A 332 -33.09 -22.91 16.37
C LYS A 332 -32.36 -22.45 17.62
N HIS A 333 -33.08 -21.86 18.59
CA HIS A 333 -32.52 -21.22 19.78
C HIS A 333 -31.44 -20.18 19.44
N ASP A 334 -31.57 -19.49 18.30
CA ASP A 334 -30.57 -18.56 17.77
C ASP A 334 -31.25 -17.34 17.14
N LEU A 335 -30.50 -16.25 17.02
CA LEU A 335 -30.93 -15.00 16.39
C LEU A 335 -30.82 -15.13 14.86
N ILE A 336 -31.89 -14.77 14.15
CA ILE A 336 -31.92 -14.80 12.69
C ILE A 336 -32.10 -13.37 12.18
N LYS A 337 -31.22 -12.98 11.26
CA LYS A 337 -31.32 -11.72 10.52
C LYS A 337 -32.23 -11.92 9.30
N GLN A 338 -33.30 -11.15 9.23
CA GLN A 338 -34.19 -11.05 8.08
C GLN A 338 -33.57 -10.13 7.02
N ASN A 339 -33.58 -10.61 5.79
CA ASN A 339 -33.00 -9.91 4.63
C ASN A 339 -34.07 -9.44 3.65
N ASP A 340 -35.33 -9.39 4.07
CA ASP A 340 -36.42 -8.91 3.22
C ASP A 340 -36.18 -7.45 2.83
N GLU A 341 -36.61 -7.10 1.62
CA GLU A 341 -36.51 -5.76 1.08
C GLU A 341 -37.37 -4.79 1.89
N PHE A 342 -36.83 -3.62 2.19
CA PHE A 342 -37.56 -2.56 2.88
C PHE A 342 -37.43 -1.24 2.15
N TYR A 343 -38.56 -0.67 1.75
CA TYR A 343 -38.62 0.50 0.90
C TYR A 343 -38.81 1.80 1.71
N PHE A 344 -38.08 2.84 1.34
CA PHE A 344 -38.20 4.16 1.95
C PHE A 344 -37.83 5.24 0.92
N GLU A 345 -38.33 6.46 1.15
CA GLU A 345 -38.16 7.59 0.26
C GLU A 345 -37.01 8.48 0.72
N GLU A 346 -36.38 9.22 -0.20
CA GLU A 346 -35.34 10.19 0.17
C GLU A 346 -35.93 11.42 0.87
N GLU A 347 -37.21 11.70 0.64
CA GLU A 347 -37.94 12.80 1.25
C GLU A 347 -39.24 12.28 1.85
N ILE A 348 -39.57 12.66 3.08
CA ILE A 348 -40.80 12.25 3.75
C ILE A 348 -41.53 13.44 4.38
N TYR A 349 -42.82 13.28 4.66
CA TYR A 349 -43.64 14.28 5.35
C TYR A 349 -44.19 13.70 6.66
N LEU A 350 -43.87 14.36 7.78
CA LEU A 350 -44.21 13.88 9.12
C LEU A 350 -45.66 14.19 9.53
N ASP A 351 -46.28 15.17 8.88
CA ASP A 351 -47.57 15.77 9.23
C ASP A 351 -48.66 14.77 9.67
N ARG A 352 -48.74 13.62 8.99
CA ARG A 352 -49.75 12.56 9.24
C ARG A 352 -49.69 12.00 10.66
N PHE A 353 -48.50 12.00 11.25
CA PHE A 353 -48.18 11.30 12.50
C PHE A 353 -48.00 12.25 13.70
N LEU A 354 -48.22 13.55 13.49
CA LEU A 354 -48.16 14.56 14.54
C LEU A 354 -49.45 14.57 15.37
N ASN A 355 -49.31 14.76 16.69
CA ASN A 355 -50.44 14.81 17.62
C ASN A 355 -51.48 15.89 17.25
N GLU A 356 -51.02 17.03 16.73
CA GLU A 356 -51.89 18.14 16.26
C GLU A 356 -52.85 17.73 15.13
N ASN A 357 -52.47 16.71 14.34
CA ASN A 357 -53.23 16.24 13.19
C ASN A 357 -53.97 14.92 13.46
N SER A 358 -53.85 14.35 14.67
CA SER A 358 -54.38 13.03 15.04
C SER A 358 -55.85 12.82 14.65
N LYS A 359 -56.73 13.75 15.03
CA LYS A 359 -58.17 13.69 14.73
C LYS A 359 -58.44 13.62 13.23
N ARG A 360 -57.84 14.55 12.48
CA ARG A 360 -57.99 14.65 11.01
C ARG A 360 -57.43 13.43 10.31
N TYR A 361 -56.29 12.92 10.78
CA TYR A 361 -55.68 11.73 10.22
C TYR A 361 -56.56 10.50 10.43
N LEU A 362 -57.14 10.31 11.63
CA LEU A 362 -58.04 9.18 11.91
C LEU A 362 -59.26 9.18 10.99
N GLU A 363 -59.88 10.34 10.72
CA GLU A 363 -61.00 10.48 9.78
C GLU A 363 -60.60 10.07 8.35
N ILE A 364 -59.47 10.60 7.87
CA ILE A 364 -58.94 10.29 6.52
C ILE A 364 -58.57 8.81 6.43
N ARG A 365 -57.96 8.25 7.48
CA ARG A 365 -57.57 6.84 7.54
C ARG A 365 -58.77 5.92 7.39
N THR A 366 -59.91 6.23 8.02
CA THR A 366 -61.14 5.44 7.84
C THR A 366 -61.60 5.46 6.39
N GLN A 367 -61.59 6.63 5.74
CA GLN A 367 -61.95 6.76 4.32
C GLN A 367 -60.99 5.99 3.41
N ILE A 368 -59.68 6.08 3.68
CA ILE A 368 -58.65 5.39 2.91
C ILE A 368 -58.73 3.87 3.08
N LYS A 369 -59.07 3.37 4.28
CA LYS A 369 -59.28 1.94 4.51
C LYS A 369 -60.33 1.37 3.56
N GLU A 370 -61.43 2.08 3.34
CA GLU A 370 -62.46 1.67 2.36
C GLU A 370 -61.95 1.68 0.92
N LEU A 371 -61.08 2.63 0.56
CA LEU A 371 -60.45 2.69 -0.76
C LEU A 371 -59.45 1.55 -0.96
N ILE A 372 -58.64 1.23 0.05
CA ILE A 372 -57.70 0.10 0.04
C ILE A 372 -58.47 -1.22 -0.08
N ASP A 373 -59.58 -1.39 0.62
CA ASP A 373 -60.43 -2.59 0.51
C ASP A 373 -60.98 -2.76 -0.92
N LYS A 374 -61.37 -1.67 -1.59
CA LYS A 374 -61.75 -1.69 -3.01
C LYS A 374 -60.57 -2.02 -3.92
N GLN A 375 -59.40 -1.45 -3.65
CA GLN A 375 -58.17 -1.70 -4.40
C GLN A 375 -57.73 -3.17 -4.29
N LYS A 376 -57.87 -3.77 -3.10
CA LYS A 376 -57.58 -5.19 -2.85
C LYS A 376 -58.49 -6.11 -3.66
N LYS A 377 -59.80 -5.80 -3.74
CA LYS A 377 -60.75 -6.55 -4.59
C LYS A 377 -60.39 -6.48 -6.07
N ILE A 378 -60.01 -5.29 -6.56
CA ILE A 378 -59.56 -5.11 -7.96
C ILE A 378 -58.28 -5.91 -8.22
N LYS A 379 -57.32 -5.87 -7.30
CA LYS A 379 -56.05 -6.62 -7.43
C LYS A 379 -56.27 -8.13 -7.44
N GLN A 380 -57.20 -8.63 -6.63
CA GLN A 380 -57.61 -10.05 -6.65
C GLN A 380 -58.25 -10.42 -8.00
N GLU A 381 -59.10 -9.55 -8.56
CA GLU A 381 -59.70 -9.76 -9.89
C GLU A 381 -58.63 -9.70 -11.01
N GLN A 382 -57.65 -8.80 -10.94
CA GLN A 382 -56.53 -8.79 -11.89
C GLN A 382 -55.69 -10.07 -11.79
N GLN A 383 -55.42 -10.55 -10.57
CA GLN A 383 -54.67 -11.79 -10.34
C GLN A 383 -55.38 -13.02 -10.91
N SER A 384 -56.72 -13.08 -10.89
CA SER A 384 -57.46 -14.21 -11.46
C SER A 384 -57.30 -14.32 -12.99
N PHE A 385 -57.04 -13.20 -13.68
CA PHE A 385 -56.72 -13.19 -15.10
C PHE A 385 -55.25 -13.53 -15.40
N SER A 386 -54.31 -13.08 -14.56
CA SER A 386 -52.88 -13.31 -14.77
C SER A 386 -52.36 -14.65 -14.23
N LYS A 387 -53.09 -15.28 -13.31
CA LYS A 387 -52.81 -16.63 -12.78
C LYS A 387 -54.03 -17.53 -12.97
N PHE A 388 -54.48 -17.66 -14.21
CA PHE A 388 -55.50 -18.63 -14.57
C PHE A 388 -54.92 -20.04 -14.42
N ASP A 389 -55.60 -20.90 -13.66
CA ASP A 389 -55.15 -22.25 -13.28
C ASP A 389 -53.75 -22.26 -12.61
N ASP A 390 -53.50 -21.25 -11.75
CA ASP A 390 -52.29 -21.04 -10.94
C ASP A 390 -50.96 -20.88 -11.71
N LYS A 391 -50.98 -20.90 -13.04
CA LYS A 391 -49.74 -20.98 -13.84
C LYS A 391 -49.66 -20.03 -15.03
N TYR A 392 -50.78 -19.65 -15.63
CA TYR A 392 -50.76 -19.01 -16.93
C TYR A 392 -51.60 -17.73 -16.96
N ASP A 393 -51.17 -16.76 -17.77
CA ASP A 393 -51.99 -15.60 -18.07
C ASP A 393 -53.08 -15.99 -19.09
N LEU A 394 -54.35 -15.74 -18.76
CA LEU A 394 -55.49 -16.12 -19.60
C LEU A 394 -55.42 -15.47 -20.99
N GLN A 395 -54.86 -14.26 -21.09
CA GLN A 395 -54.70 -13.57 -22.37
C GLN A 395 -53.67 -14.28 -23.25
N ASP A 396 -52.54 -14.69 -22.66
CA ASP A 396 -51.49 -15.42 -23.36
C ASP A 396 -51.97 -16.79 -23.83
N ILE A 397 -52.76 -17.49 -23.02
CA ILE A 397 -53.41 -18.75 -23.40
C ILE A 397 -54.31 -18.52 -24.62
N LEU A 398 -55.24 -17.55 -24.54
CA LEU A 398 -56.19 -17.28 -25.61
C LEU A 398 -55.47 -16.88 -26.91
N GLN A 399 -54.43 -16.05 -26.83
CA GLN A 399 -53.64 -15.67 -28.00
C GLN A 399 -52.83 -16.83 -28.58
N THR A 400 -52.28 -17.69 -27.72
CA THR A 400 -51.52 -18.88 -28.15
C THR A 400 -52.42 -19.90 -28.84
N VAL A 401 -53.62 -20.13 -28.30
CA VAL A 401 -54.63 -21.03 -28.91
C VAL A 401 -55.13 -20.46 -30.25
N VAL A 402 -55.40 -19.16 -30.32
CA VAL A 402 -55.76 -18.50 -31.59
C VAL A 402 -54.65 -18.67 -32.63
N LYS A 403 -53.39 -18.36 -32.29
CA LYS A 403 -52.24 -18.55 -33.19
C LYS A 403 -52.08 -20.01 -33.62
N PHE A 404 -52.25 -20.96 -32.71
CA PHE A 404 -52.20 -22.39 -33.04
C PHE A 404 -53.27 -22.77 -34.07
N LEU A 405 -54.51 -22.34 -33.88
CA LEU A 405 -55.62 -22.61 -34.80
C LEU A 405 -55.44 -21.90 -36.15
N GLU A 406 -54.89 -20.68 -36.17
CA GLU A 406 -54.55 -19.96 -37.41
C GLU A 406 -53.44 -20.67 -38.21
N ILE A 407 -52.42 -21.20 -37.53
CA ILE A 407 -51.34 -21.99 -38.15
C ILE A 407 -51.90 -23.31 -38.72
N GLN A 408 -52.80 -23.97 -37.98
CA GLN A 408 -53.44 -25.19 -38.46
C GLN A 408 -54.31 -24.96 -39.70
N ASN A 409 -55.08 -23.87 -39.75
CA ASN A 409 -55.91 -23.51 -40.92
C ASN A 409 -55.08 -23.23 -42.19
N ASN A 410 -53.82 -22.83 -42.05
CA ASN A 410 -52.91 -22.56 -43.17
C ASN A 410 -52.06 -23.78 -43.60
N SER A 411 -52.16 -24.92 -42.89
CA SER A 411 -51.36 -26.13 -43.12
C SER A 411 -52.18 -27.23 -43.80
N ASN A 412 -51.60 -27.90 -44.81
CA ASN A 412 -52.19 -28.97 -45.64
C ASN A 412 -53.11 -29.99 -44.90
N THR A 413 -54.13 -30.44 -45.63
CA THR A 413 -55.26 -31.30 -45.23
C THR A 413 -54.96 -32.72 -44.71
N ASP A 414 -53.70 -33.12 -44.53
CA ASP A 414 -53.31 -34.50 -44.20
C ASP A 414 -52.84 -34.71 -42.74
N ASN A 415 -53.06 -33.74 -41.84
CA ASN A 415 -52.71 -33.90 -40.43
C ASN A 415 -53.86 -34.56 -39.64
N PRO A 416 -53.68 -35.71 -38.98
CA PRO A 416 -54.76 -36.45 -38.29
C PRO A 416 -55.41 -35.75 -37.08
N ALA A 417 -54.96 -34.54 -36.72
CA ALA A 417 -55.58 -33.69 -35.71
C ALA A 417 -56.60 -32.67 -36.29
N ASN A 418 -57.09 -32.89 -37.51
CA ASN A 418 -57.97 -31.97 -38.22
C ASN A 418 -59.40 -32.02 -37.65
N PHE A 419 -59.73 -31.14 -36.71
CA PHE A 419 -61.12 -30.87 -36.33
C PHE A 419 -61.87 -30.27 -37.54
N GLY A 420 -63.09 -30.72 -37.84
CA GLY A 420 -63.80 -30.39 -39.09
C GLY A 420 -63.84 -28.91 -39.49
N TYR A 421 -63.64 -28.65 -40.79
CA TYR A 421 -63.42 -27.33 -41.42
C TYR A 421 -64.54 -26.28 -41.30
N SER A 422 -65.71 -26.59 -40.72
CA SER A 422 -66.85 -25.67 -40.64
C SER A 422 -66.96 -24.89 -39.31
N ASP A 423 -66.38 -25.40 -38.21
CA ASP A 423 -66.47 -24.77 -36.89
C ASP A 423 -65.20 -24.02 -36.44
N GLN A 424 -64.06 -24.21 -37.13
CA GLN A 424 -62.78 -23.61 -36.72
C GLN A 424 -62.73 -22.08 -36.90
N LYS A 425 -63.23 -21.55 -38.02
CA LYS A 425 -63.26 -20.09 -38.26
C LYS A 425 -64.15 -19.37 -37.25
N HIS A 426 -65.32 -19.94 -36.96
CA HIS A 426 -66.23 -19.41 -35.94
C HIS A 426 -65.58 -19.45 -34.55
N THR A 427 -64.88 -20.55 -34.23
CA THR A 427 -64.18 -20.71 -32.96
C THR A 427 -63.03 -19.69 -32.81
N ILE A 428 -62.23 -19.45 -33.86
CA ILE A 428 -61.18 -18.42 -33.86
C ILE A 428 -61.80 -17.03 -33.63
N GLU A 429 -62.88 -16.68 -34.35
CA GLU A 429 -63.57 -15.39 -34.16
C GLU A 429 -64.12 -15.24 -32.73
N GLN A 430 -64.64 -16.30 -32.13
CA GLN A 430 -65.12 -16.27 -30.73
C GLN A 430 -63.98 -16.14 -29.73
N LEU A 431 -62.89 -16.90 -29.90
CA LEU A 431 -61.72 -16.82 -29.03
C LEU A 431 -61.01 -15.45 -29.13
N GLN A 432 -60.95 -14.87 -30.32
CA GLN A 432 -60.45 -13.50 -30.52
C GLN A 432 -61.35 -12.48 -29.81
N LYS A 433 -62.68 -12.60 -29.88
CA LYS A 433 -63.61 -11.75 -29.11
C LYS A 433 -63.41 -11.90 -27.61
N TYR A 434 -63.23 -13.12 -27.10
CA TYR A 434 -62.95 -13.34 -25.67
C TYR A 434 -61.59 -12.76 -25.26
N SER A 435 -60.55 -12.93 -26.08
CA SER A 435 -59.23 -12.34 -25.84
C SER A 435 -59.30 -10.81 -25.76
N GLN A 436 -60.01 -10.17 -26.70
CA GLN A 436 -60.26 -8.73 -26.69
C GLN A 436 -61.07 -8.29 -25.45
N HIS A 437 -62.06 -9.07 -25.04
CA HIS A 437 -62.84 -8.77 -23.84
C HIS A 437 -62.00 -8.85 -22.56
N VAL A 438 -61.17 -9.88 -22.42
CA VAL A 438 -60.23 -10.04 -21.29
C VAL A 438 -59.22 -8.90 -21.28
N GLN A 439 -58.63 -8.55 -22.43
CA GLN A 439 -57.70 -7.42 -22.53
C GLN A 439 -58.36 -6.11 -22.12
N LYS A 440 -59.54 -5.80 -22.67
CA LYS A 440 -60.29 -4.58 -22.31
C LYS A 440 -60.64 -4.55 -20.82
N ARG A 441 -61.02 -5.69 -20.22
CA ARG A 441 -61.30 -5.78 -18.78
C ARG A 441 -60.05 -5.51 -17.96
N LYS A 442 -58.89 -6.08 -18.31
CA LYS A 442 -57.61 -5.79 -17.65
C LYS A 442 -57.25 -4.32 -17.73
N GLU A 443 -57.39 -3.69 -18.90
CA GLU A 443 -57.14 -2.25 -19.10
C GLU A 443 -58.06 -1.39 -18.22
N VAL A 444 -59.36 -1.71 -18.14
CA VAL A 444 -60.31 -1.02 -17.27
C VAL A 444 -59.96 -1.21 -15.79
N LEU A 445 -59.64 -2.42 -15.36
CA LEU A 445 -59.24 -2.70 -13.98
C LEU A 445 -57.95 -1.95 -13.61
N GLN A 446 -56.99 -1.86 -14.54
CA GLN A 446 -55.78 -1.09 -14.34
C GLN A 446 -56.07 0.42 -14.21
N CYS A 447 -56.96 0.95 -15.06
CA CYS A 447 -57.37 2.35 -14.97
C CYS A 447 -58.08 2.65 -13.64
N LEU A 448 -58.99 1.79 -13.20
CA LEU A 448 -59.67 1.91 -11.90
C LEU A 448 -58.69 1.80 -10.73
N TYR A 449 -57.71 0.91 -10.82
CA TYR A 449 -56.65 0.79 -9.81
C TYR A 449 -55.85 2.09 -9.70
N ASN A 450 -55.40 2.64 -10.83
CA ASN A 450 -54.63 3.89 -10.88
C ASN A 450 -55.45 5.09 -10.39
N ASP A 451 -56.76 5.15 -10.69
CA ASP A 451 -57.66 6.21 -10.19
C ASP A 451 -57.83 6.13 -8.66
N LEU A 452 -57.98 4.91 -8.10
CA LEU A 452 -58.02 4.72 -6.65
C LEU A 452 -56.69 5.08 -5.98
N GLU A 453 -55.56 4.70 -6.59
CA GLU A 453 -54.23 5.07 -6.11
C GLU A 453 -54.05 6.59 -6.10
N GLY A 454 -54.49 7.29 -7.17
CA GLY A 454 -54.52 8.74 -7.23
C GLY A 454 -55.36 9.36 -6.12
N LYS A 455 -56.57 8.85 -5.86
CA LYS A 455 -57.45 9.32 -4.77
C LYS A 455 -56.85 9.12 -3.38
N ILE A 456 -56.16 8.00 -3.15
CA ILE A 456 -55.45 7.74 -1.89
C ILE A 456 -54.33 8.77 -1.71
N GLN A 457 -53.52 9.01 -2.75
CA GLN A 457 -52.46 10.03 -2.69
C GLN A 457 -53.02 11.44 -2.49
N GLU A 458 -54.11 11.79 -3.18
CA GLU A 458 -54.79 13.08 -3.05
C GLU A 458 -55.31 13.33 -1.63
N SER A 459 -55.80 12.28 -0.96
CA SER A 459 -56.29 12.36 0.41
C SER A 459 -55.22 12.82 1.40
N TYR A 460 -53.94 12.58 1.09
CA TYR A 460 -52.81 13.02 1.91
C TYR A 460 -52.19 14.37 1.48
N ASN A 461 -52.71 15.05 0.45
CA ASN A 461 -52.10 16.29 -0.06
C ASN A 461 -52.03 17.42 0.97
N ASN A 462 -52.92 17.40 1.97
CA ASN A 462 -52.96 18.41 3.02
C ASN A 462 -51.92 18.21 4.14
N PHE A 463 -51.13 17.13 4.07
CA PHE A 463 -50.12 16.74 5.06
C PHE A 463 -48.70 16.91 4.47
N LYS A 464 -48.36 18.16 4.11
CA LYS A 464 -47.10 18.50 3.41
C LYS A 464 -46.32 19.67 4.04
N LYS A 465 -46.59 20.03 5.30
CA LYS A 465 -45.96 21.17 5.97
C LYS A 465 -44.54 20.84 6.47
N TYR A 466 -44.35 19.68 7.09
CA TYR A 466 -43.07 19.30 7.71
C TYR A 466 -42.36 18.24 6.88
N LYS A 467 -41.61 18.75 5.89
CA LYS A 467 -40.74 17.94 5.02
C LYS A 467 -39.43 17.58 5.71
N TYR A 468 -38.98 16.35 5.50
CA TYR A 468 -37.70 15.82 5.97
C TYR A 468 -36.91 15.20 4.82
N HIS A 469 -35.58 15.29 4.90
CA HIS A 469 -34.65 14.72 3.92
C HIS A 469 -33.78 13.66 4.56
N LEU A 470 -33.59 12.53 3.88
CA LEU A 470 -32.69 11.48 4.32
C LEU A 470 -31.24 11.98 4.29
N GLN A 471 -30.60 12.01 5.46
CA GLN A 471 -29.21 12.45 5.60
C GLN A 471 -28.26 11.27 5.75
N SER A 472 -28.61 10.26 6.57
CA SER A 472 -27.72 9.16 6.90
C SER A 472 -28.44 7.81 6.90
N ILE A 473 -27.72 6.77 6.47
CA ILE A 473 -28.16 5.37 6.45
C ILE A 473 -27.03 4.53 7.06
N LEU A 474 -27.27 3.95 8.24
CA LEU A 474 -26.37 2.96 8.82
C LEU A 474 -26.69 1.59 8.23
N ILE A 475 -25.70 0.99 7.58
CA ILE A 475 -25.80 -0.34 6.97
C ILE A 475 -25.16 -1.36 7.89
N HIS A 476 -25.80 -2.52 7.99
CA HIS A 476 -25.23 -3.70 8.63
C HIS A 476 -24.99 -4.79 7.56
N GLU A 477 -23.73 -5.17 7.41
CA GLU A 477 -23.27 -6.25 6.52
C GLU A 477 -22.85 -7.46 7.34
N GLY A 478 -23.61 -8.56 7.26
CA GLY A 478 -23.31 -9.78 8.03
C GLY A 478 -24.55 -10.52 8.53
N MET A 479 -24.33 -11.42 9.49
CA MET A 479 -25.33 -12.23 10.19
C MET A 479 -25.88 -11.52 11.43
N ALA A 480 -26.80 -12.14 12.18
CA ALA A 480 -27.38 -11.51 13.38
C ALA A 480 -26.37 -11.30 14.51
N ASN A 481 -25.48 -12.28 14.73
CA ASN A 481 -24.51 -12.29 15.83
C ASN A 481 -23.13 -11.76 15.44
N SER A 482 -22.91 -11.48 14.15
CA SER A 482 -21.65 -10.98 13.64
C SER A 482 -21.83 -10.20 12.34
N GLY A 483 -21.27 -9.01 12.28
CA GLY A 483 -21.23 -8.24 11.05
C GLY A 483 -20.38 -6.99 11.18
N HIS A 484 -20.35 -6.24 10.09
CA HIS A 484 -19.65 -4.98 9.96
C HIS A 484 -20.64 -3.86 9.69
N TYR A 485 -20.41 -2.71 10.32
CA TYR A 485 -21.24 -1.53 10.18
C TYR A 485 -20.50 -0.45 9.41
N TYR A 486 -21.19 0.19 8.47
CA TYR A 486 -20.71 1.38 7.79
C TYR A 486 -21.89 2.30 7.49
N THR A 487 -21.62 3.57 7.23
CA THR A 487 -22.69 4.57 7.07
C THR A 487 -22.59 5.27 5.72
N TYR A 488 -23.72 5.41 5.03
CA TYR A 488 -23.84 6.37 3.93
C TYR A 488 -24.37 7.70 4.47
N ILE A 489 -23.68 8.81 4.17
CA ILE A 489 -24.13 10.15 4.56
C ILE A 489 -24.16 11.07 3.35
N LYS A 490 -25.26 11.82 3.17
CA LYS A 490 -25.40 12.85 2.15
C LYS A 490 -24.91 14.19 2.67
N ASP A 491 -23.89 14.77 2.03
CA ASP A 491 -23.58 16.19 2.22
C ASP A 491 -24.50 17.01 1.31
N PHE A 492 -25.45 17.73 1.90
CA PHE A 492 -26.43 18.52 1.16
C PHE A 492 -25.81 19.70 0.37
N ARG A 493 -24.69 20.29 0.82
CA ARG A 493 -24.04 21.42 0.12
C ARG A 493 -23.27 20.98 -1.12
N LEU A 494 -22.66 19.79 -1.06
CA LEU A 494 -22.03 19.18 -2.23
C LEU A 494 -23.04 18.43 -3.09
N ASN A 495 -24.19 18.07 -2.53
CA ASN A 495 -25.19 17.17 -3.09
C ASN A 495 -24.57 15.83 -3.51
N LYS A 496 -23.77 15.25 -2.60
CA LYS A 496 -23.02 14.00 -2.81
C LYS A 496 -23.26 13.04 -1.67
N TRP A 497 -23.27 11.75 -1.98
CA TRP A 497 -23.26 10.68 -0.99
C TRP A 497 -21.82 10.23 -0.72
N PHE A 498 -21.50 10.02 0.54
CA PHE A 498 -20.22 9.45 0.96
C PHE A 498 -20.46 8.18 1.76
N LYS A 499 -19.67 7.15 1.48
CA LYS A 499 -19.57 5.93 2.29
C LYS A 499 -18.49 6.12 3.34
N PHE A 500 -18.88 6.09 4.60
CA PHE A 500 -17.99 6.09 5.76
C PHE A 500 -17.81 4.66 6.24
N ASN A 501 -16.70 4.04 5.83
CA ASN A 501 -16.32 2.71 6.22
C ASN A 501 -14.99 2.77 7.00
N ASP A 502 -15.09 3.08 8.30
CA ASP A 502 -13.94 3.32 9.18
C ASP A 502 -12.95 4.33 8.57
N ILE A 503 -11.73 3.90 8.25
CA ILE A 503 -10.66 4.76 7.69
C ILE A 503 -10.86 5.06 6.20
N HIS A 504 -11.78 4.34 5.54
CA HIS A 504 -12.06 4.47 4.11
C HIS A 504 -13.33 5.30 3.92
N VAL A 505 -13.15 6.52 3.43
CA VAL A 505 -14.25 7.38 2.99
C VAL A 505 -14.21 7.49 1.48
N THR A 506 -15.30 7.13 0.81
CA THR A 506 -15.45 7.19 -0.66
C THR A 506 -16.73 7.93 -1.04
N GLU A 507 -16.70 8.63 -2.18
CA GLU A 507 -17.92 9.17 -2.80
C GLU A 507 -18.67 8.02 -3.49
N GLU A 508 -20.01 8.01 -3.37
CA GLU A 508 -20.86 6.97 -3.93
C GLU A 508 -22.06 7.55 -4.68
N THR A 509 -22.66 6.74 -5.55
CA THR A 509 -23.87 7.10 -6.30
C THR A 509 -25.13 6.81 -5.49
N ARG A 510 -26.19 7.58 -5.76
CA ARG A 510 -27.50 7.37 -5.13
C ARG A 510 -28.00 5.95 -5.36
N GLU A 511 -27.86 5.43 -6.58
CA GLU A 511 -28.33 4.10 -6.98
C GLU A 511 -27.67 3.01 -6.13
N LYS A 512 -26.35 3.12 -5.92
CA LYS A 512 -25.59 2.18 -5.11
C LYS A 512 -25.99 2.22 -3.63
N VAL A 513 -26.15 3.42 -3.08
CA VAL A 513 -26.59 3.63 -1.70
C VAL A 513 -27.93 2.94 -1.45
N PHE A 514 -28.92 3.17 -2.31
CA PHE A 514 -30.25 2.59 -2.15
C PHE A 514 -30.29 1.07 -2.41
N GLN A 515 -29.51 0.54 -3.36
CA GLN A 515 -29.40 -0.90 -3.57
C GLN A 515 -28.93 -1.64 -2.31
N ASP A 516 -27.90 -1.11 -1.65
CA ASP A 516 -27.37 -1.69 -0.41
C ASP A 516 -28.34 -1.50 0.76
N ALA A 517 -29.00 -0.34 0.84
CA ALA A 517 -29.88 -0.01 1.96
C ALA A 517 -31.22 -0.77 1.94
N ILE A 518 -31.84 -0.93 0.77
CA ILE A 518 -33.12 -1.63 0.62
C ILE A 518 -32.99 -3.11 0.98
N GLY A 519 -31.82 -3.72 0.75
CA GLY A 519 -31.58 -5.13 1.01
C GLY A 519 -31.66 -6.02 -0.23
N VAL A 520 -31.46 -5.47 -1.44
CA VAL A 520 -31.46 -6.24 -2.71
C VAL A 520 -30.39 -7.35 -2.68
N LYS A 521 -29.28 -7.11 -1.97
CA LYS A 521 -28.23 -8.11 -1.74
C LYS A 521 -28.42 -8.75 -0.36
N PRO A 522 -28.55 -10.08 -0.28
CA PRO A 522 -28.63 -10.77 1.02
C PRO A 522 -27.45 -10.44 1.92
N GLY A 523 -27.72 -10.18 3.20
CA GLY A 523 -26.70 -9.89 4.22
C GLY A 523 -26.33 -8.42 4.37
N ILE A 524 -26.62 -7.56 3.38
CA ILE A 524 -26.35 -6.12 3.40
C ILE A 524 -27.69 -5.39 3.41
N ASN A 525 -28.00 -4.67 4.48
CA ASN A 525 -29.23 -3.91 4.57
C ASN A 525 -29.15 -2.75 5.57
N ALA A 526 -30.03 -1.77 5.40
CA ALA A 526 -30.17 -0.67 6.34
C ALA A 526 -30.67 -1.17 7.70
N TYR A 527 -29.99 -0.68 8.74
CA TYR A 527 -30.32 -0.87 10.15
C TYR A 527 -30.93 0.40 10.74
N LEU A 528 -30.36 1.58 10.42
CA LEU A 528 -30.84 2.88 10.90
C LEU A 528 -30.99 3.85 9.72
N LEU A 529 -32.09 4.57 9.66
CA LEU A 529 -32.34 5.68 8.74
C LEU A 529 -32.43 6.98 9.54
N VAL A 530 -31.69 8.03 9.16
CA VAL A 530 -31.71 9.33 9.84
C VAL A 530 -32.10 10.42 8.85
N TYR A 531 -33.18 11.11 9.17
CA TYR A 531 -33.76 12.20 8.41
C TYR A 531 -33.59 13.53 9.15
N VAL A 532 -33.41 14.62 8.38
CA VAL A 532 -33.28 15.98 8.90
C VAL A 532 -34.40 16.85 8.35
N LYS A 533 -35.01 17.66 9.21
CA LYS A 533 -36.08 18.58 8.85
C LYS A 533 -35.59 19.60 7.81
N SER A 534 -36.40 19.85 6.78
CA SER A 534 -36.00 20.61 5.59
C SER A 534 -35.54 22.04 5.88
N GLU A 535 -36.05 22.69 6.92
CA GLU A 535 -35.63 24.05 7.33
C GLU A 535 -34.12 24.10 7.65
N PHE A 536 -33.61 23.12 8.39
CA PHE A 536 -32.20 23.04 8.75
C PHE A 536 -31.31 22.72 7.55
N VAL A 537 -31.80 21.90 6.61
CA VAL A 537 -31.09 21.66 5.35
C VAL A 537 -30.93 22.97 4.57
N GLN A 538 -32.01 23.77 4.45
CA GLN A 538 -31.95 25.07 3.78
C GLN A 538 -31.02 26.05 4.51
N ASP A 539 -30.99 26.01 5.84
CA ASP A 539 -30.06 26.81 6.62
C ASP A 539 -28.60 26.38 6.42
N GLU A 540 -28.31 25.08 6.32
CA GLU A 540 -26.96 24.57 6.02
C GLU A 540 -26.48 24.99 4.62
N LEU A 541 -27.38 25.07 3.64
CA LEU A 541 -27.07 25.51 2.27
C LEU A 541 -26.69 26.99 2.18
N LYS A 542 -26.96 27.81 3.21
CA LYS A 542 -26.55 29.23 3.25
C LYS A 542 -25.06 29.42 3.51
N TYR A 543 -24.39 28.42 4.10
CA TYR A 543 -22.97 28.49 4.44
C TYR A 543 -22.08 28.05 3.26
N PRO A 544 -20.79 28.45 3.24
CA PRO A 544 -19.84 27.98 2.24
C PRO A 544 -19.77 26.44 2.16
N LYS A 545 -19.53 25.93 0.96
CA LYS A 545 -19.40 24.49 0.69
C LYS A 545 -18.28 23.88 1.54
N ARG A 546 -18.50 22.71 2.14
CA ARG A 546 -17.47 21.90 2.80
C ARG A 546 -16.61 21.23 1.76
N LEU A 547 -15.57 21.93 1.29
CA LEU A 547 -14.68 21.41 0.25
C LEU A 547 -13.67 20.38 0.78
N TYR A 548 -13.62 20.15 2.10
CA TYR A 548 -12.74 19.16 2.73
C TYR A 548 -11.28 19.26 2.27
N GLN A 549 -10.78 20.49 2.22
CA GLN A 549 -9.45 20.79 1.71
C GLN A 549 -8.36 20.44 2.73
N THR A 550 -7.20 20.04 2.22
CA THR A 550 -5.98 19.87 3.01
C THR A 550 -5.28 21.21 3.25
N SER A 551 -4.38 21.25 4.22
CA SER A 551 -3.65 22.47 4.65
C SER A 551 -2.83 23.14 3.54
N THR A 552 -2.51 22.40 2.48
CA THR A 552 -1.78 22.88 1.31
C THR A 552 -2.61 23.74 0.35
N GLU A 553 -3.94 23.71 0.46
CA GLU A 553 -4.85 24.40 -0.46
C GLU A 553 -5.16 25.84 -0.02
N LYS A 554 -5.45 26.72 -0.98
CA LYS A 554 -5.66 28.16 -0.73
C LYS A 554 -6.89 28.50 0.13
N ASP A 555 -7.88 27.62 0.18
CA ASP A 555 -9.14 27.81 0.92
C ASP A 555 -9.28 26.85 2.11
N TYR A 556 -8.16 26.37 2.63
CA TYR A 556 -8.12 25.55 3.84
C TYR A 556 -8.82 26.25 5.02
N LEU A 557 -9.75 25.52 5.65
CA LEU A 557 -10.62 26.03 6.74
C LEU A 557 -11.45 27.28 6.39
N LYS A 558 -11.70 27.56 5.10
CA LYS A 558 -12.67 28.59 4.66
C LYS A 558 -14.05 28.00 4.35
N ASP A 559 -14.39 26.90 5.00
CA ASP A 559 -15.70 26.28 4.88
C ASP A 559 -16.59 26.57 6.09
N GLY A 560 -17.83 26.11 6.02
CA GLY A 560 -18.80 26.29 7.09
C GLY A 560 -18.43 25.63 8.42
N TYR A 561 -17.28 24.98 8.60
CA TYR A 561 -16.78 24.54 9.92
C TYR A 561 -15.56 25.34 10.37
N GLY A 562 -14.67 25.71 9.46
CA GLY A 562 -13.51 26.52 9.78
C GLY A 562 -13.86 27.91 10.35
N ASP A 563 -15.03 28.46 9.98
CA ASP A 563 -15.54 29.74 10.51
C ASP A 563 -15.81 29.72 12.02
N PHE A 564 -16.15 28.56 12.59
CA PHE A 564 -16.46 28.43 14.02
C PHE A 564 -15.24 28.29 14.92
N LEU A 565 -14.08 28.01 14.33
CA LEU A 565 -12.86 27.72 15.08
C LEU A 565 -12.27 29.00 15.67
N ASN A 566 -11.95 28.96 16.96
CA ASN A 566 -11.21 30.04 17.60
C ASN A 566 -9.71 29.98 17.21
N PRO A 567 -8.92 31.06 17.44
CA PRO A 567 -7.50 31.08 17.05
C PRO A 567 -6.67 29.94 17.67
N GLN A 568 -6.90 29.60 18.94
CA GLN A 568 -6.16 28.53 19.63
C GLN A 568 -6.43 27.15 19.02
N GLN A 569 -7.68 26.89 18.64
CA GLN A 569 -8.11 25.67 17.96
C GLN A 569 -7.48 25.58 16.56
N ARG A 570 -7.46 26.69 15.80
CA ARG A 570 -6.78 26.75 14.50
C ARG A 570 -5.28 26.46 14.64
N ASP A 571 -4.62 27.08 15.61
CA ASP A 571 -3.19 26.84 15.88
C ASP A 571 -2.92 25.39 16.27
N SER A 572 -3.84 24.76 17.02
CA SER A 572 -3.73 23.34 17.38
C SER A 572 -3.74 22.44 16.14
N ILE A 573 -4.67 22.67 15.21
CA ILE A 573 -4.77 21.90 13.96
C ILE A 573 -3.53 22.15 13.07
N ILE A 574 -3.08 23.41 12.97
CA ILE A 574 -1.87 23.74 12.19
C ILE A 574 -0.65 23.01 12.76
N ARG A 575 -0.48 22.98 14.09
CA ARG A 575 0.59 22.21 14.74
C ARG A 575 0.46 20.71 14.45
N GLU A 576 -0.74 20.14 14.55
CA GLU A 576 -0.97 18.73 14.22
C GLU A 576 -0.56 18.41 12.77
N ASN A 577 -0.96 19.25 11.81
CA ASN A 577 -0.63 19.06 10.40
C ASN A 577 0.87 19.20 10.15
N GLN A 578 1.55 20.16 10.79
CA GLN A 578 3.01 20.29 10.71
C GLN A 578 3.72 19.05 11.24
N LEU A 579 3.29 18.52 12.39
CA LEU A 579 3.84 17.28 12.93
C LEU A 579 3.64 16.09 11.98
N PHE A 580 2.47 16.00 11.35
CA PHE A 580 2.19 14.95 10.37
C PHE A 580 3.02 15.10 9.09
N GLN A 581 3.22 16.31 8.57
CA GLN A 581 4.11 16.53 7.42
C GLN A 581 5.57 16.14 7.77
N ASN A 582 6.04 16.51 8.97
CA ASN A 582 7.37 16.10 9.44
C ASN A 582 7.48 14.58 9.53
N GLU A 583 6.46 13.90 10.05
CA GLU A 583 6.39 12.43 10.10
C GLU A 583 6.47 11.79 8.71
N VAL A 584 5.76 12.36 7.72
CA VAL A 584 5.80 11.89 6.33
C VAL A 584 7.20 12.06 5.73
N GLU A 585 7.82 13.21 5.92
CA GLU A 585 9.17 13.47 5.41
C GLU A 585 10.23 12.61 6.11
N ASP A 586 10.11 12.41 7.42
CA ASP A 586 10.98 11.52 8.18
C ASP A 586 10.87 10.08 7.69
N TYR A 587 9.66 9.61 7.39
CA TYR A 587 9.41 8.28 6.84
C TYR A 587 9.99 8.11 5.43
N LYS A 588 9.81 9.11 4.55
CA LYS A 588 10.44 9.11 3.22
C LYS A 588 11.95 9.03 3.32
N GLN A 589 12.55 9.86 4.17
CA GLN A 589 13.98 9.85 4.43
C GLN A 589 14.43 8.49 4.95
N ALA A 590 13.71 7.89 5.91
CA ALA A 590 14.04 6.57 6.44
C ALA A 590 14.03 5.49 5.35
N ARG A 591 13.03 5.45 4.46
CA ARG A 591 13.00 4.49 3.33
C ARG A 591 14.13 4.69 2.34
N ILE A 592 14.48 5.96 2.05
CA ILE A 592 15.63 6.26 1.21
C ILE A 592 16.91 5.74 1.87
N ILE A 593 17.08 5.98 3.17
CA ILE A 593 18.22 5.48 3.96
C ILE A 593 18.26 3.95 3.95
N ASP A 594 17.13 3.26 4.15
CA ASP A 594 17.08 1.79 4.11
C ASP A 594 17.52 1.25 2.75
N ARG A 595 17.06 1.85 1.64
CA ARG A 595 17.53 1.50 0.29
C ARG A 595 19.03 1.74 0.10
N ILE A 596 19.56 2.85 0.61
CA ILE A 596 20.99 3.16 0.57
C ILE A 596 21.77 2.11 1.35
N VAL A 597 21.28 1.71 2.52
CA VAL A 597 21.92 0.72 3.39
C VAL A 597 21.90 -0.67 2.76
N GLU A 598 20.77 -1.09 2.19
CA GLU A 598 20.66 -2.35 1.45
C GLU A 598 21.60 -2.37 0.25
N SER A 599 21.62 -1.28 -0.54
CA SER A 599 22.54 -1.12 -1.67
C SER A 599 23.99 -1.18 -1.18
N TYR A 600 24.36 -0.41 -0.16
CA TYR A 600 25.71 -0.42 0.43
C TYR A 600 26.13 -1.82 0.87
N GLN A 601 25.26 -2.55 1.58
CA GLN A 601 25.57 -3.89 2.08
C GLN A 601 25.79 -4.87 0.93
N SER A 602 24.86 -4.92 -0.02
CA SER A 602 24.97 -5.77 -1.21
C SER A 602 26.27 -5.49 -1.97
N ARG A 603 26.61 -4.21 -2.14
CA ARG A 603 27.82 -3.75 -2.81
C ARG A 603 29.09 -4.12 -2.03
N PHE A 604 29.09 -3.93 -0.72
CA PHE A 604 30.21 -4.28 0.15
C PHE A 604 30.48 -5.78 0.15
N GLU A 605 29.43 -6.60 0.24
CA GLU A 605 29.53 -8.07 0.16
C GLU A 605 30.05 -8.51 -1.21
N PHE A 606 29.51 -7.95 -2.29
CA PHE A 606 29.97 -8.21 -3.66
C PHE A 606 31.47 -7.94 -3.82
N VAL A 607 31.94 -6.77 -3.40
CA VAL A 607 33.37 -6.39 -3.48
C VAL A 607 34.23 -7.39 -2.71
N ASN A 608 33.81 -7.76 -1.50
CA ASN A 608 34.56 -8.68 -0.64
C ASN A 608 34.64 -10.10 -1.22
N GLU A 609 33.53 -10.64 -1.70
CA GLU A 609 33.45 -11.98 -2.28
C GLU A 609 34.28 -12.09 -3.57
N HIS A 610 34.17 -11.09 -4.44
CA HIS A 610 34.91 -11.07 -5.71
C HIS A 610 36.41 -10.92 -5.47
N THR A 611 36.85 -10.03 -4.57
CA THR A 611 38.28 -9.93 -4.19
C THR A 611 38.81 -11.25 -3.64
N ARG A 612 38.02 -11.97 -2.82
CA ARG A 612 38.42 -13.29 -2.27
C ARG A 612 38.57 -14.34 -3.38
N THR A 613 37.61 -14.42 -4.28
CA THR A 613 37.62 -15.36 -5.41
C THR A 613 38.83 -15.13 -6.30
N LEU A 614 39.14 -13.86 -6.62
CA LEU A 614 40.31 -13.49 -7.44
C LEU A 614 41.63 -13.83 -6.75
N THR A 615 41.72 -13.51 -5.46
CA THR A 615 42.92 -13.81 -4.67
C THR A 615 43.20 -15.32 -4.67
N ASN A 616 42.17 -16.15 -4.54
CA ASN A 616 42.31 -17.61 -4.53
C ASN A 616 42.61 -18.19 -5.93
N LYS A 617 41.93 -17.72 -6.98
CA LYS A 617 42.04 -18.26 -8.34
C LYS A 617 43.41 -17.99 -8.98
N TYR A 618 44.03 -16.86 -8.64
CA TYR A 618 45.25 -16.37 -9.29
C TYR A 618 46.47 -16.35 -8.36
N GLN A 619 46.43 -17.08 -7.24
CA GLN A 619 47.51 -17.21 -6.26
C GLN A 619 48.84 -17.71 -6.86
N SER A 620 48.79 -18.51 -7.94
CA SER A 620 49.95 -19.15 -8.58
C SER A 620 50.50 -18.43 -9.82
N ILE A 621 49.83 -17.39 -10.31
CA ILE A 621 50.27 -16.65 -11.51
C ILE A 621 51.20 -15.50 -11.08
N LYS A 622 52.47 -15.54 -11.49
CA LYS A 622 53.47 -14.46 -11.23
C LYS A 622 53.03 -13.10 -11.77
N PHE A 623 52.16 -13.09 -12.77
CA PHE A 623 51.40 -11.94 -13.22
C PHE A 623 50.02 -11.96 -12.58
N LYS A 624 49.83 -11.31 -11.43
CA LYS A 624 48.48 -11.00 -10.95
C LYS A 624 47.93 -9.90 -11.83
N PRO A 625 47.03 -10.16 -12.79
CA PRO A 625 46.47 -9.08 -13.57
C PRO A 625 45.48 -8.38 -12.64
N LEU A 626 45.77 -7.14 -12.26
CA LEU A 626 44.79 -6.24 -11.63
C LEU A 626 43.63 -5.88 -12.59
N PHE A 627 43.57 -6.50 -13.79
CA PHE A 627 42.41 -6.46 -14.67
C PHE A 627 41.33 -7.31 -14.06
N THR A 628 40.66 -6.73 -13.11
CA THR A 628 39.45 -7.34 -12.61
C THR A 628 38.69 -6.29 -11.84
N LEU A 629 37.64 -5.83 -12.52
CA LEU A 629 36.43 -5.34 -11.92
C LEU A 629 36.49 -3.88 -11.48
N ASN A 630 35.32 -3.26 -11.62
CA ASN A 630 34.77 -2.16 -10.82
C ASN A 630 35.74 -1.47 -9.84
N PHE A 631 35.90 -0.15 -9.94
CA PHE A 631 36.87 0.68 -9.21
C PHE A 631 37.08 0.33 -7.70
N PRO A 632 36.05 -0.01 -6.90
CA PRO A 632 36.21 -0.44 -5.51
C PRO A 632 37.03 -1.73 -5.33
N ILE A 633 36.92 -2.69 -6.25
CA ILE A 633 37.66 -3.96 -6.20
C ILE A 633 39.13 -3.72 -6.55
N TYR A 634 39.40 -2.86 -7.52
CA TYR A 634 40.76 -2.44 -7.87
C TYR A 634 41.48 -1.83 -6.65
N ILE A 635 40.84 -0.86 -5.97
CA ILE A 635 41.42 -0.25 -4.76
C ILE A 635 41.65 -1.30 -3.68
N LYS A 636 40.70 -2.21 -3.47
CA LYS A 636 40.85 -3.27 -2.45
C LYS A 636 42.00 -4.22 -2.73
N CYS A 637 42.13 -4.67 -3.98
CA CYS A 637 43.23 -5.53 -4.40
C CYS A 637 44.59 -4.81 -4.27
N LYS A 638 44.66 -3.53 -4.63
CA LYS A 638 45.87 -2.73 -4.56
C LYS A 638 46.29 -2.40 -3.13
N ALA A 639 45.32 -2.06 -2.28
CA ALA A 639 45.53 -1.87 -0.85
C ALA A 639 46.16 -3.13 -0.23
N THR A 640 45.64 -4.32 -0.59
CA THR A 640 46.17 -5.61 -0.12
C THR A 640 47.61 -5.88 -0.60
N GLN A 641 48.03 -5.33 -1.75
CA GLN A 641 49.40 -5.47 -2.27
C GLN A 641 50.39 -4.49 -1.63
N LEU A 642 49.95 -3.27 -1.32
CA LEU A 642 50.81 -2.21 -0.78
C LEU A 642 51.09 -2.36 0.72
N SER A 643 50.23 -3.10 1.45
CA SER A 643 50.33 -3.18 2.90
C SER A 643 50.60 -4.60 3.41
N ASN A 644 51.73 -4.79 4.09
CA ASN A 644 51.95 -5.95 4.98
C ASN A 644 51.14 -5.84 6.30
N GLN A 645 50.31 -4.80 6.50
CA GLN A 645 49.42 -4.61 7.67
C GLN A 645 48.14 -3.83 7.32
N ASN A 646 47.03 -4.20 7.96
CA ASN A 646 45.68 -4.32 7.38
C ASN A 646 44.73 -3.10 7.37
N THR A 647 45.15 -1.82 7.39
CA THR A 647 44.20 -0.75 7.81
C THR A 647 44.14 0.56 7.01
N GLN A 648 45.10 0.90 6.16
CA GLN A 648 45.21 2.31 5.70
C GLN A 648 44.18 2.74 4.63
N HIS A 649 43.56 1.80 3.89
CA HIS A 649 42.64 2.11 2.77
C HIS A 649 41.27 1.45 2.89
N ASP A 650 41.00 0.73 3.98
CA ASP A 650 39.73 0.03 4.18
C ASP A 650 38.56 1.03 4.35
N ASN A 651 38.83 2.14 5.03
CA ASN A 651 37.88 3.24 5.18
C ASN A 651 37.57 3.93 3.83
N LEU A 652 38.59 4.12 2.99
CA LEU A 652 38.44 4.68 1.66
C LEU A 652 37.47 3.85 0.79
N ILE A 653 37.60 2.53 0.81
CA ILE A 653 36.72 1.62 0.06
C ILE A 653 35.27 1.73 0.54
N LYS A 654 35.05 1.79 1.86
CA LYS A 654 33.71 1.97 2.45
C LYS A 654 33.06 3.27 1.96
N TRP A 655 33.82 4.37 1.91
CA TRP A 655 33.33 5.65 1.40
C TRP A 655 32.97 5.62 -0.08
N ILE A 656 33.76 4.95 -0.93
CA ILE A 656 33.46 4.82 -2.36
C ILE A 656 32.19 3.99 -2.59
N ILE A 657 32.02 2.91 -1.83
CA ILE A 657 30.81 2.06 -1.90
C ILE A 657 29.58 2.86 -1.44
N LEU A 658 29.71 3.64 -0.35
CA LEU A 658 28.64 4.50 0.15
C LEU A 658 28.27 5.60 -0.86
N ASP A 659 29.27 6.28 -1.43
CA ASP A 659 29.05 7.30 -2.44
C ASP A 659 28.35 6.73 -3.67
N SER A 660 28.75 5.53 -4.12
CA SER A 660 28.08 4.89 -5.23
C SER A 660 26.65 4.44 -4.89
N ALA A 661 26.38 3.99 -3.66
CA ALA A 661 25.02 3.66 -3.22
C ALA A 661 24.13 4.91 -3.16
N LEU A 662 24.68 6.07 -2.81
CA LEU A 662 23.97 7.35 -2.80
C LEU A 662 23.63 7.85 -4.19
N ARG A 663 24.54 7.72 -5.17
CA ARG A 663 24.31 8.14 -6.56
C ARG A 663 23.19 7.38 -7.27
N GLU A 664 22.83 6.17 -6.81
CA GLU A 664 21.69 5.41 -7.34
C GLU A 664 20.33 5.99 -6.97
N VAL A 665 20.28 6.77 -5.88
CA VAL A 665 19.05 7.39 -5.41
C VAL A 665 18.75 8.62 -6.28
N PRO A 666 17.58 8.70 -6.96
CA PRO A 666 17.25 9.79 -7.88
C PRO A 666 17.39 11.20 -7.30
N GLU A 667 17.10 11.34 -6.01
CA GLU A 667 17.14 12.59 -5.24
C GLU A 667 18.58 13.05 -4.90
N HIS A 668 19.57 12.16 -5.00
CA HIS A 668 20.97 12.41 -4.59
C HIS A 668 22.00 11.95 -5.64
N LYS A 669 21.68 12.13 -6.93
CA LYS A 669 22.53 11.73 -8.08
C LYS A 669 23.95 12.31 -8.07
N GLU A 670 24.18 13.44 -7.43
CA GLU A 670 25.52 14.07 -7.34
C GLU A 670 26.45 13.35 -6.35
N GLY A 671 25.95 12.41 -5.55
CA GLY A 671 26.74 11.69 -4.55
C GLY A 671 27.19 12.57 -3.39
N ILE A 672 28.05 12.02 -2.54
CA ILE A 672 28.68 12.68 -1.39
C ILE A 672 29.67 13.74 -1.86
N PHE A 673 30.36 13.49 -2.97
CA PHE A 673 31.45 14.34 -3.46
C PHE A 673 30.98 15.47 -4.39
N GLY A 674 29.72 15.45 -4.85
CA GLY A 674 29.21 16.42 -5.83
C GLY A 674 28.11 17.38 -5.34
N GLY A 675 27.39 17.08 -4.26
CA GLY A 675 26.22 17.88 -3.84
C GLY A 675 26.07 18.09 -2.33
N GLN A 676 25.43 19.20 -1.92
CA GLN A 676 25.14 19.52 -0.52
C GLN A 676 24.04 18.61 0.06
N LEU A 677 24.42 17.47 0.63
CA LEU A 677 23.57 16.70 1.53
C LEU A 677 23.23 17.55 2.76
N SER A 678 21.95 17.65 3.13
CA SER A 678 21.56 18.37 4.35
C SER A 678 22.18 17.68 5.58
N GLU A 679 22.68 18.48 6.51
CA GLU A 679 23.42 17.98 7.68
C GLU A 679 22.57 17.04 8.55
N ASN A 680 21.25 17.29 8.61
CA ASN A 680 20.30 16.42 9.29
C ASN A 680 20.19 15.03 8.62
N PHE A 681 20.07 14.99 7.29
CA PHE A 681 19.99 13.72 6.55
C PHE A 681 21.29 12.92 6.64
N LYS A 682 22.45 13.60 6.58
CA LYS A 682 23.76 12.98 6.80
C LYS A 682 23.86 12.34 8.19
N ASN A 683 23.40 13.04 9.23
CA ASN A 683 23.41 12.50 10.60
C ASN A 683 22.49 11.28 10.75
N LYS A 684 21.31 11.28 10.10
CA LYS A 684 20.40 10.12 10.10
C LYS A 684 21.02 8.89 9.42
N ILE A 685 21.68 9.07 8.28
CA ILE A 685 22.45 7.99 7.62
C ILE A 685 23.51 7.46 8.57
N LEU A 686 24.35 8.33 9.14
CA LEU A 686 25.44 7.92 10.03
C LEU A 686 24.92 7.15 11.26
N ASN A 687 23.82 7.59 11.85
CA ASN A 687 23.19 6.91 12.99
C ASN A 687 22.61 5.54 12.61
N LYS A 688 21.95 5.41 11.46
CA LYS A 688 21.48 4.11 10.95
C LYS A 688 22.65 3.16 10.71
N PHE A 689 23.74 3.66 10.13
CA PHE A 689 24.96 2.89 9.94
C PHE A 689 25.62 2.48 11.28
N LYS A 690 25.59 3.33 12.32
CA LYS A 690 26.04 2.97 13.68
C LYS A 690 25.22 1.83 14.28
N ALA A 691 23.91 1.80 14.03
CA ALA A 691 23.02 0.77 14.56
C ALA A 691 23.15 -0.57 13.82
N GLN A 692 23.27 -0.55 12.50
CA GLN A 692 23.22 -1.75 11.66
C GLN A 692 24.60 -2.38 11.38
N PHE A 693 25.66 -1.57 11.35
CA PHE A 693 27.02 -2.02 11.06
C PHE A 693 27.94 -1.84 12.27
N ASN A 694 28.77 -2.83 12.54
CA ASN A 694 29.85 -2.69 13.51
C ASN A 694 30.93 -1.71 12.98
N GLU A 695 31.83 -1.27 13.86
CA GLU A 695 32.93 -0.36 13.53
C GLU A 695 33.74 -0.86 12.31
N PHE A 696 33.88 -2.18 12.15
CA PHE A 696 34.60 -2.79 11.04
C PHE A 696 33.87 -2.71 9.70
N LYS A 697 32.53 -2.61 9.66
CA LYS A 697 31.74 -2.52 8.42
C LYS A 697 31.29 -1.11 8.07
N ARG A 698 31.41 -0.17 9.01
CA ARG A 698 30.97 1.22 8.88
C ARG A 698 32.09 2.13 8.33
N PRO A 699 31.80 3.09 7.43
CA PRO A 699 32.75 4.16 7.07
C PRO A 699 32.94 5.13 8.24
N SER A 700 34.16 5.67 8.40
CA SER A 700 34.46 6.73 9.37
C SER A 700 33.67 8.01 9.05
N ASP A 701 33.53 8.92 10.02
CA ASP A 701 32.66 10.11 9.87
C ASP A 701 33.10 11.09 8.76
N SER A 702 34.38 11.04 8.34
CA SER A 702 34.91 11.76 7.17
C SER A 702 36.16 11.08 6.61
N LEU A 703 36.52 11.42 5.36
CA LEU A 703 37.82 11.08 4.78
C LEU A 703 38.89 12.06 5.25
N THR A 704 40.07 11.56 5.59
CA THR A 704 41.24 12.38 5.90
C THR A 704 41.84 13.00 4.62
N PRO A 705 42.60 14.11 4.72
CA PRO A 705 43.27 14.71 3.57
C PRO A 705 44.23 13.76 2.84
N SER A 706 44.84 12.81 3.56
CA SER A 706 45.68 11.76 2.96
C SER A 706 44.84 10.81 2.11
N GLU A 707 43.74 10.29 2.67
CA GLU A 707 42.85 9.37 1.94
C GLU A 707 42.22 10.04 0.71
N GLN A 708 41.91 11.34 0.78
CA GLN A 708 41.40 12.10 -0.37
C GLN A 708 42.46 12.25 -1.49
N ASN A 709 43.73 12.48 -1.12
CA ASN A 709 44.82 12.50 -2.09
C ASN A 709 45.07 11.11 -2.69
N ASP A 710 44.99 10.06 -1.86
CA ASP A 710 45.11 8.67 -2.31
C ASP A 710 43.95 8.27 -3.24
N LEU A 711 42.73 8.73 -2.98
CA LEU A 711 41.57 8.55 -3.87
C LEU A 711 41.84 9.12 -5.26
N ASN A 712 42.20 10.41 -5.34
CA ASN A 712 42.47 11.09 -6.60
C ASN A 712 43.62 10.39 -7.36
N LYS A 713 44.66 9.97 -6.64
CA LYS A 713 45.78 9.23 -7.21
C LYS A 713 45.36 7.88 -7.77
N PHE A 714 44.58 7.09 -7.02
CA PHE A 714 44.12 5.77 -7.45
C PHE A 714 43.12 5.85 -8.59
N GLU A 715 42.28 6.87 -8.63
CA GLU A 715 41.37 7.15 -9.74
C GLU A 715 42.14 7.40 -11.04
N GLN A 716 43.13 8.31 -11.01
CA GLN A 716 43.99 8.56 -12.16
C GLN A 716 44.79 7.31 -12.58
N GLU A 717 45.26 6.52 -11.62
CA GLU A 717 45.95 5.28 -11.95
C GLU A 717 45.01 4.26 -12.61
N TYR A 718 43.80 4.08 -12.08
CA TYR A 718 42.79 3.18 -12.63
C TYR A 718 42.38 3.57 -14.05
N LEU A 719 42.13 4.87 -14.29
CA LEU A 719 41.90 5.44 -15.63
C LEU A 719 43.01 5.06 -16.61
N ASN A 720 44.27 5.20 -16.18
CA ASN A 720 45.41 4.81 -17.00
C ASN A 720 45.42 3.29 -17.27
N TYR A 721 45.10 2.43 -16.29
CA TYR A 721 45.00 0.98 -16.52
C TYR A 721 43.89 0.60 -17.51
N VAL A 722 42.69 1.19 -17.39
CA VAL A 722 41.56 0.93 -18.32
C VAL A 722 41.97 1.31 -19.73
N ASN A 723 42.58 2.49 -19.89
CA ASN A 723 43.10 2.95 -21.18
C ASN A 723 44.14 1.98 -21.76
N PHE A 724 45.13 1.54 -20.98
CA PHE A 724 46.13 0.58 -21.45
C PHE A 724 45.54 -0.80 -21.77
N GLY A 725 44.50 -1.22 -21.06
CA GLY A 725 43.76 -2.46 -21.33
C GLY A 725 43.03 -2.42 -22.67
N ALA A 726 42.37 -1.30 -22.98
CA ALA A 726 41.74 -1.07 -24.28
C ALA A 726 42.75 -1.16 -25.43
N TRP A 727 43.90 -0.49 -25.28
CA TRP A 727 45.00 -0.56 -26.25
C TRP A 727 45.51 -1.99 -26.46
N ALA A 728 45.76 -2.74 -25.37
CA ALA A 728 46.22 -4.12 -25.44
C ALA A 728 45.20 -5.05 -26.12
N THR A 729 43.90 -4.84 -25.85
CA THR A 729 42.81 -5.60 -26.48
C THR A 729 42.78 -5.40 -27.99
N LEU A 730 42.96 -4.15 -28.43
CA LEU A 730 42.99 -3.80 -29.85
C LEU A 730 44.20 -4.44 -30.55
N VAL A 731 45.37 -4.48 -29.91
CA VAL A 731 46.54 -5.22 -30.45
C VAL A 731 46.20 -6.70 -30.65
N LEU A 732 45.58 -7.34 -29.65
CA LEU A 732 45.23 -8.77 -29.71
C LEU A 732 44.13 -9.07 -30.73
N ASP A 733 43.14 -8.19 -30.88
CA ASP A 733 42.07 -8.33 -31.87
C ASP A 733 42.59 -8.16 -33.30
N TYR A 734 43.47 -7.19 -33.55
CA TYR A 734 44.14 -7.09 -34.86
C TYR A 734 45.03 -8.30 -35.14
N LEU A 735 45.64 -8.87 -34.12
CA LEU A 735 46.41 -10.10 -34.27
C LEU A 735 45.55 -11.31 -34.60
N SER A 736 44.40 -11.47 -33.96
CA SER A 736 43.48 -12.57 -34.24
C SER A 736 42.96 -12.49 -35.68
N LYS A 737 42.68 -11.28 -36.17
CA LYS A 737 42.23 -10.97 -37.55
C LYS A 737 43.33 -10.95 -38.60
N ALA A 738 44.59 -11.19 -38.23
CA ALA A 738 45.76 -11.11 -39.11
C ALA A 738 46.02 -9.72 -39.73
N GLU A 739 45.53 -8.65 -39.10
CA GLU A 739 45.78 -7.25 -39.51
C GLU A 739 47.08 -6.72 -38.87
N PHE A 740 48.21 -7.32 -39.26
CA PHE A 740 49.48 -7.17 -38.54
C PHE A 740 50.07 -5.76 -38.54
N ILE A 741 49.92 -5.02 -39.64
CA ILE A 741 50.36 -3.62 -39.71
C ILE A 741 49.69 -2.81 -38.60
N LYS A 742 48.37 -2.95 -38.46
CA LYS A 742 47.60 -2.25 -37.43
C LYS A 742 48.01 -2.71 -36.04
N ALA A 743 48.21 -4.02 -35.84
CA ALA A 743 48.70 -4.55 -34.56
C ALA A 743 50.06 -3.95 -34.16
N LEU A 744 51.02 -3.86 -35.09
CA LEU A 744 52.34 -3.27 -34.87
C LEU A 744 52.28 -1.78 -34.51
N GLN A 745 51.44 -1.01 -35.21
CA GLN A 745 51.27 0.42 -34.98
C GLN A 745 50.67 0.70 -33.59
N VAL A 746 49.63 -0.04 -33.24
CA VAL A 746 48.97 0.04 -31.94
C VAL A 746 49.94 -0.37 -30.84
N LEU A 747 50.72 -1.43 -31.05
CA LEU A 747 51.76 -1.86 -30.12
C LEU A 747 52.85 -0.81 -29.95
N GLN A 748 53.23 -0.07 -31.00
CA GLN A 748 54.19 1.03 -30.93
C GLN A 748 53.63 2.21 -30.11
N CYS A 749 52.37 2.58 -30.31
CA CYS A 749 51.70 3.63 -29.51
C CYS A 749 51.59 3.22 -28.04
N LEU A 750 51.13 1.99 -27.78
CA LEU A 750 51.08 1.42 -26.42
C LEU A 750 52.47 1.41 -25.78
N THR A 751 53.51 1.03 -26.52
CA THR A 751 54.90 1.08 -26.07
C THR A 751 55.33 2.50 -25.68
N LYS A 752 55.09 3.50 -26.53
CA LYS A 752 55.46 4.90 -26.26
C LYS A 752 54.77 5.43 -25.01
N LYS A 753 53.54 4.97 -24.73
CA LYS A 753 52.76 5.36 -23.55
C LYS A 753 53.13 4.58 -22.28
N VAL A 754 53.62 3.34 -22.40
CA VAL A 754 54.04 2.50 -21.26
C VAL A 754 55.48 2.80 -20.83
N LYS A 755 56.38 3.21 -21.75
CA LYS A 755 57.78 3.58 -21.46
C LYS A 755 57.97 4.65 -20.35
N PRO A 756 57.19 5.75 -20.30
CA PRO A 756 57.30 6.77 -19.25
C PRO A 756 56.98 6.28 -17.83
N LEU A 757 56.36 5.11 -17.70
CA LEU A 757 55.89 4.51 -16.44
C LEU A 757 56.82 3.35 -16.03
N GLU A 758 58.13 3.60 -16.10
CA GLU A 758 59.22 2.61 -16.20
C GLU A 758 59.39 1.65 -15.01
N GLN A 759 58.52 1.68 -14.02
CA GLN A 759 58.49 0.69 -12.95
C GLN A 759 57.05 0.23 -12.69
N GLN A 760 56.83 -1.08 -12.86
CA GLN A 760 55.80 -1.93 -12.20
C GLN A 760 54.61 -2.50 -12.99
N ASN A 761 54.50 -2.42 -14.31
CA ASN A 761 53.25 -2.88 -14.95
C ASN A 761 53.29 -4.14 -15.81
N TYR A 762 52.26 -4.97 -15.63
CA TYR A 762 51.88 -6.09 -16.50
C TYR A 762 51.98 -5.69 -17.97
N PHE A 763 51.47 -4.50 -18.34
CA PHE A 763 51.48 -3.99 -19.70
C PHE A 763 52.89 -3.77 -20.26
N PHE A 764 53.87 -3.43 -19.43
CA PHE A 764 55.25 -3.31 -19.88
C PHE A 764 55.82 -4.67 -20.28
N LYS A 765 55.59 -5.71 -19.48
CA LYS A 765 56.03 -7.06 -19.85
C LYS A 765 55.21 -7.64 -21.00
N PHE A 766 53.91 -7.37 -21.05
CA PHE A 766 53.03 -7.75 -22.16
C PHE A 766 53.48 -7.09 -23.47
N THR A 767 53.72 -5.78 -23.47
CA THR A 767 54.25 -5.06 -24.64
C THR A 767 55.65 -5.55 -25.01
N LYS A 768 56.53 -5.79 -24.03
CA LYS A 768 57.85 -6.37 -24.29
C LYS A 768 57.75 -7.75 -24.96
N ASN A 769 56.90 -8.64 -24.43
CA ASN A 769 56.72 -9.98 -24.99
C ASN A 769 56.09 -9.90 -26.39
N LEU A 770 55.05 -9.08 -26.58
CA LEU A 770 54.46 -8.88 -27.91
C LEU A 770 55.43 -8.24 -28.89
N LYS A 771 56.32 -7.33 -28.46
CA LYS A 771 57.35 -6.78 -29.35
C LYS A 771 58.29 -7.85 -29.89
N THR A 772 58.60 -8.83 -29.06
CA THR A 772 59.48 -9.94 -29.44
C THR A 772 58.71 -10.97 -30.28
N LEU A 773 57.48 -11.29 -29.89
CA LEU A 773 56.68 -12.33 -30.53
C LEU A 773 56.00 -11.86 -31.83
N LEU A 774 55.58 -10.60 -31.93
CA LEU A 774 54.80 -10.10 -33.07
C LEU A 774 55.57 -10.17 -34.40
N PRO A 775 56.85 -9.77 -34.48
CA PRO A 775 57.64 -10.01 -35.67
C PRO A 775 57.72 -11.50 -36.06
N ILE A 776 57.86 -12.38 -35.06
CA ILE A 776 57.86 -13.83 -35.25
C ILE A 776 56.49 -14.33 -35.75
N ILE A 777 55.36 -13.78 -35.26
CA ILE A 777 54.01 -14.06 -35.76
C ILE A 777 53.90 -13.71 -37.22
N ILE A 778 54.29 -12.48 -37.57
CA ILE A 778 54.12 -11.93 -38.93
C ILE A 778 54.87 -12.82 -39.90
N ILE A 779 56.13 -13.12 -39.59
CA ILE A 779 57.00 -13.98 -40.39
C ILE A 779 56.50 -15.43 -40.44
N GLY A 780 56.02 -15.98 -39.32
CA GLY A 780 55.51 -17.36 -39.24
C GLY A 780 54.17 -17.59 -39.95
N ARG A 781 53.28 -16.58 -40.00
CA ARG A 781 52.01 -16.64 -40.75
C ARG A 781 52.16 -16.28 -42.23
N MET A 782 53.31 -15.78 -42.68
CA MET A 782 53.62 -15.73 -44.12
C MET A 782 53.81 -17.13 -44.72
N ILE A 783 53.82 -18.20 -43.92
CA ILE A 783 54.03 -19.58 -44.38
C ILE A 783 52.70 -20.36 -44.44
N PRO A 784 51.82 -20.02 -45.38
CA PRO A 784 51.26 -21.03 -46.27
C PRO A 784 51.73 -20.75 -47.69
N LYS A 785 52.12 -21.80 -48.41
CA LYS A 785 52.62 -21.76 -49.81
C LYS A 785 51.74 -20.98 -50.81
N GLU A 786 50.50 -20.66 -50.46
CA GLU A 786 49.47 -20.16 -51.37
C GLU A 786 49.07 -18.69 -51.15
N SER A 787 49.65 -17.99 -50.17
CA SER A 787 49.32 -16.57 -49.91
C SER A 787 50.37 -15.63 -50.51
N GLU A 788 49.95 -14.68 -51.35
CA GLU A 788 50.81 -13.59 -51.84
C GLU A 788 51.31 -12.73 -50.67
N VAL A 789 52.63 -12.55 -50.61
CA VAL A 789 53.27 -11.68 -49.62
C VAL A 789 53.09 -10.23 -50.02
N ILE A 790 52.37 -9.46 -49.20
CA ILE A 790 52.21 -8.02 -49.44
C ILE A 790 53.53 -7.31 -49.13
N LEU A 791 54.27 -6.91 -50.16
CA LEU A 791 55.57 -6.22 -50.07
C LEU A 791 55.60 -5.06 -49.06
N LYS A 792 54.47 -4.35 -48.94
CA LYS A 792 54.26 -3.24 -48.01
C LYS A 792 54.32 -3.67 -46.53
N GLU A 793 53.83 -4.87 -46.20
CA GLU A 793 53.87 -5.42 -44.84
C GLU A 793 55.29 -5.79 -44.43
N LEU A 794 56.07 -6.38 -45.35
CA LEU A 794 57.48 -6.69 -45.13
C LEU A 794 58.32 -5.43 -44.91
N GLN A 795 58.10 -4.39 -45.72
CA GLN A 795 58.80 -3.11 -45.57
C GLN A 795 58.45 -2.42 -44.24
N LEU A 796 57.20 -2.50 -43.79
CA LEU A 796 56.76 -1.98 -42.51
C LEU A 796 57.30 -2.78 -41.32
N LEU A 797 57.35 -4.11 -41.43
CA LEU A 797 57.97 -4.98 -40.43
C LEU A 797 59.47 -4.67 -40.31
N GLN A 798 60.14 -4.50 -41.45
CA GLN A 798 61.53 -4.04 -41.52
C GLN A 798 61.72 -2.68 -40.83
N ALA A 799 60.89 -1.69 -41.16
CA ALA A 799 60.91 -0.38 -40.53
C ALA A 799 60.75 -0.47 -39.00
N TYR A 800 59.80 -1.29 -38.55
CA TYR A 800 59.47 -1.48 -37.15
C TYR A 800 60.61 -2.16 -36.37
N LEU A 801 61.21 -3.20 -36.95
CA LEU A 801 62.38 -3.88 -36.38
C LEU A 801 63.54 -2.90 -36.27
N VAL A 802 63.94 -2.26 -37.37
CA VAL A 802 65.03 -1.26 -37.39
C VAL A 802 64.81 -0.15 -36.35
N HIS A 803 63.58 0.36 -36.22
CA HIS A 803 63.27 1.44 -35.29
C HIS A 803 63.26 1.03 -33.81
N ASN A 804 62.80 -0.18 -33.46
CA ASN A 804 62.77 -0.64 -32.06
C ASN A 804 64.14 -1.13 -31.54
N HIS A 805 65.11 -1.38 -32.41
CA HIS A 805 66.41 -1.95 -32.04
C HIS A 805 67.48 -0.95 -31.57
N PHE A 806 67.12 0.31 -31.33
CA PHE A 806 67.94 1.21 -30.49
C PHE A 806 67.92 0.82 -28.98
N GLN A 807 67.35 -0.31 -28.59
CA GLN A 807 67.20 -0.73 -27.17
C GLN A 807 67.69 -2.15 -26.83
N TYR A 808 68.45 -2.83 -27.70
CA TYR A 808 69.14 -4.08 -27.35
C TYR A 808 70.66 -3.83 -27.29
N ASP A 809 71.30 -4.31 -26.23
CA ASP A 809 72.70 -3.99 -25.91
C ASP A 809 73.75 -4.75 -26.76
N ASP A 810 73.36 -5.75 -27.57
CA ASP A 810 74.29 -6.53 -28.42
C ASP A 810 73.87 -6.57 -29.92
N PRO A 811 74.65 -5.93 -30.82
CA PRO A 811 74.41 -5.93 -32.26
C PRO A 811 74.52 -7.28 -32.98
N LYS A 812 75.11 -8.32 -32.38
CA LYS A 812 75.40 -9.58 -33.10
C LYS A 812 74.23 -10.56 -33.12
N PHE A 813 73.40 -10.54 -32.07
CA PHE A 813 72.25 -11.45 -31.96
C PHE A 813 71.13 -11.10 -32.95
N TRP A 814 70.87 -9.80 -33.15
CA TRP A 814 69.77 -9.37 -34.03
C TRP A 814 70.05 -9.69 -35.51
N GLN A 815 71.29 -9.55 -35.98
CA GLN A 815 71.63 -9.89 -37.37
C GLN A 815 71.39 -11.36 -37.65
N ALA A 816 71.73 -12.24 -36.70
CA ALA A 816 71.52 -13.67 -36.82
C ALA A 816 70.03 -14.04 -36.78
N GLU A 817 69.26 -13.51 -35.82
CA GLU A 817 67.82 -13.77 -35.74
C GLU A 817 67.05 -13.24 -36.96
N ILE A 818 67.34 -12.01 -37.39
CA ILE A 818 66.71 -11.41 -38.57
C ILE A 818 67.14 -12.15 -39.85
N SER A 819 68.41 -12.55 -39.97
CA SER A 819 68.86 -13.35 -41.13
C SER A 819 68.19 -14.73 -41.15
N ILE A 820 68.05 -15.41 -40.00
CA ILE A 820 67.34 -16.69 -39.90
C ILE A 820 65.87 -16.51 -40.32
N MET A 821 65.22 -15.45 -39.83
CA MET A 821 63.83 -15.14 -40.17
C MET A 821 63.66 -14.79 -41.67
N LEU A 822 64.54 -13.96 -42.24
CA LEU A 822 64.51 -13.56 -43.64
C LEU A 822 64.85 -14.72 -44.58
N ASN A 823 65.79 -15.59 -44.19
CA ASN A 823 66.12 -16.80 -44.95
C ASN A 823 64.96 -17.81 -44.94
N ALA A 824 64.27 -17.98 -43.81
CA ALA A 824 63.06 -18.82 -43.74
C ALA A 824 61.92 -18.29 -44.63
N ILE A 825 61.81 -16.97 -44.81
CA ILE A 825 60.87 -16.35 -45.76
C ILE A 825 61.31 -16.63 -47.21
N ILE A 826 62.59 -16.44 -47.56
CA ILE A 826 63.11 -16.74 -48.90
C ILE A 826 62.87 -18.21 -49.29
N GLU A 827 63.06 -19.14 -48.35
CA GLU A 827 62.95 -20.58 -48.60
C GLU A 827 61.50 -21.05 -48.85
N ASN A 828 60.50 -20.31 -48.37
CA ASN A 828 59.09 -20.72 -48.44
C ASN A 828 58.26 -19.97 -49.51
N HIS A 829 58.85 -19.05 -50.29
CA HIS A 829 58.17 -18.27 -51.32
C HIS A 829 58.87 -18.34 -52.69
N ASP A 830 58.07 -18.39 -53.77
CA ASP A 830 58.58 -18.56 -55.14
C ASP A 830 59.21 -17.26 -55.74
N GLU A 831 58.77 -16.06 -55.31
CA GLU A 831 59.34 -14.78 -55.76
C GLU A 831 60.58 -14.36 -54.94
N GLN A 832 61.69 -15.08 -55.15
CA GLN A 832 62.94 -14.83 -54.40
C GLN A 832 63.55 -13.44 -54.65
N GLN A 833 63.21 -12.75 -55.75
CA GLN A 833 63.94 -11.56 -56.20
C GLN A 833 63.50 -10.28 -55.46
N GLY A 834 62.19 -10.06 -55.25
CA GLY A 834 61.68 -8.93 -54.47
C GLY A 834 62.02 -9.04 -52.97
N ILE A 835 62.04 -10.26 -52.43
CA ILE A 835 62.42 -10.52 -51.04
C ILE A 835 63.94 -10.31 -50.84
N LYS A 836 64.77 -10.77 -51.80
CA LYS A 836 66.22 -10.49 -51.80
C LYS A 836 66.52 -8.99 -51.87
N GLU A 837 65.78 -8.20 -52.66
CA GLU A 837 65.92 -6.74 -52.67
C GLU A 837 65.59 -6.10 -51.33
N ILE A 838 64.56 -6.60 -50.61
CA ILE A 838 64.23 -6.12 -49.27
C ILE A 838 65.36 -6.41 -48.28
N ILE A 839 65.97 -7.60 -48.36
CA ILE A 839 67.11 -8.02 -47.52
C ILE A 839 68.33 -7.15 -47.80
N VAL A 840 68.64 -6.93 -49.08
CA VAL A 840 69.74 -6.04 -49.49
C VAL A 840 69.48 -4.60 -49.03
N ASN A 841 68.23 -4.11 -49.12
CA ASN A 841 67.84 -2.81 -48.58
C ASN A 841 67.81 -2.75 -47.04
N PHE A 842 67.71 -3.90 -46.36
CA PHE A 842 67.84 -4.00 -44.89
C PHE A 842 69.29 -3.80 -44.47
N GLU A 843 70.21 -4.43 -45.20
CA GLU A 843 71.65 -4.38 -44.95
C GLU A 843 72.27 -3.04 -45.40
N ALA A 844 71.72 -2.42 -46.45
CA ALA A 844 72.12 -1.10 -46.94
C ALA A 844 71.27 0.02 -46.32
N GLY A 845 71.65 0.48 -45.12
CA GLY A 845 70.89 1.47 -44.35
C GLY A 845 70.53 2.79 -45.07
N ASN A 846 69.40 3.39 -44.62
CA ASN A 846 68.84 4.73 -44.89
C ASN A 846 67.59 4.87 -45.78
N LYS A 847 66.50 4.16 -45.44
CA LYS A 847 65.12 4.62 -45.75
C LYS A 847 64.20 4.74 -44.53
N ILE A 848 64.78 5.08 -43.38
CA ILE A 848 64.04 5.23 -42.12
C ILE A 848 62.94 6.31 -42.25
N LYS A 849 63.19 7.42 -42.98
CA LYS A 849 62.33 8.60 -43.03
C LYS A 849 61.00 8.41 -43.78
N GLU A 850 61.00 7.80 -44.97
CA GLU A 850 59.78 7.48 -45.75
C GLU A 850 58.89 6.46 -45.02
N GLN A 851 59.51 5.54 -44.28
CA GLN A 851 58.79 4.55 -43.47
C GLN A 851 58.22 5.15 -42.17
N MET A 852 58.80 6.25 -41.66
CA MET A 852 58.26 6.98 -40.49
C MET A 852 56.94 7.71 -40.81
N GLU A 853 56.83 8.33 -41.99
CA GLU A 853 55.61 9.05 -42.40
C GLU A 853 54.40 8.12 -42.51
N LEU A 854 54.61 6.88 -42.96
CA LEU A 854 53.55 5.87 -43.04
C LEU A 854 53.10 5.35 -41.65
N LEU A 855 54.01 5.34 -40.67
CA LEU A 855 53.72 5.00 -39.27
C LEU A 855 52.99 6.15 -38.55
N GLU A 856 53.30 7.41 -38.90
CA GLU A 856 52.65 8.60 -38.34
C GLU A 856 51.23 8.80 -38.89
N PHE A 857 50.98 8.59 -40.19
CA PHE A 857 49.65 8.74 -40.80
C PHE A 857 48.60 7.78 -40.22
N VAL A 858 48.96 6.52 -39.94
CA VAL A 858 48.02 5.54 -39.37
C VAL A 858 47.85 5.71 -37.85
N SER A 859 48.75 6.45 -37.20
CA SER A 859 48.63 6.81 -35.77
C SER A 859 47.39 7.66 -35.50
N GLU A 860 46.92 8.46 -36.46
CA GLU A 860 45.76 9.35 -36.29
C GLU A 860 44.44 8.55 -36.31
N GLU A 861 44.31 7.59 -37.23
CA GLU A 861 43.15 6.70 -37.33
C GLU A 861 43.05 5.75 -36.11
N ILE A 862 44.18 5.22 -35.66
CA ILE A 862 44.27 4.42 -34.45
C ILE A 862 43.94 5.25 -33.20
N HIS A 863 44.35 6.51 -33.16
CA HIS A 863 43.99 7.42 -32.07
C HIS A 863 42.47 7.68 -32.04
N ASN A 864 41.83 7.83 -33.20
CA ASN A 864 40.37 7.93 -33.29
C ASN A 864 39.67 6.66 -32.80
N GLN A 865 40.17 5.47 -33.16
CA GLN A 865 39.65 4.20 -32.65
C GLN A 865 39.87 4.01 -31.15
N GLN A 866 41.00 4.48 -30.61
CA GLN A 866 41.23 4.54 -29.17
C GLN A 866 40.16 5.39 -28.50
N ILE A 867 39.87 6.58 -29.03
CA ILE A 867 38.84 7.47 -28.49
C ILE A 867 37.50 6.72 -28.45
N ILE A 868 37.08 6.11 -29.57
CA ILE A 868 35.83 5.34 -29.67
C ILE A 868 35.75 4.18 -28.65
N ILE A 869 36.85 3.45 -28.47
CA ILE A 869 36.90 2.32 -27.54
C ILE A 869 36.97 2.78 -26.08
N SER A 870 37.76 3.82 -25.79
CA SER A 870 37.84 4.40 -24.45
C SER A 870 36.50 5.02 -24.01
N THR A 871 35.72 5.60 -24.93
CA THR A 871 34.35 6.05 -24.67
C THR A 871 33.37 4.88 -24.46
N SER A 872 33.70 3.68 -24.96
CA SER A 872 32.89 2.47 -24.73
C SER A 872 33.18 1.81 -23.37
N TYR A 873 34.26 2.22 -22.70
CA TYR A 873 34.78 1.65 -21.47
C TYR A 873 35.00 2.72 -20.40
N GLU A 874 33.94 3.44 -20.04
CA GLU A 874 33.96 4.42 -18.95
C GLU A 874 34.46 3.81 -17.62
N VAL A 875 34.98 4.64 -16.70
CA VAL A 875 35.29 4.21 -15.34
C VAL A 875 34.01 3.80 -14.65
N TYR A 876 33.78 2.48 -14.56
CA TYR A 876 32.68 1.94 -13.79
C TYR A 876 33.01 2.05 -12.30
N PHE A 877 32.44 3.08 -11.67
CA PHE A 877 32.31 3.15 -10.21
C PHE A 877 31.39 2.05 -9.67
N TRP A 878 30.51 1.51 -10.53
CA TRP A 878 29.74 0.28 -10.28
C TRP A 878 29.25 -0.41 -11.57
N SER A 879 29.32 -1.74 -11.65
CA SER A 879 28.63 -2.54 -12.67
C SER A 879 27.88 -3.71 -12.03
N ALA A 880 26.54 -3.72 -12.11
CA ALA A 880 25.67 -4.73 -11.48
C ALA A 880 25.56 -6.05 -12.24
N TYR A 881 26.06 -6.14 -13.48
CA TYR A 881 25.95 -7.34 -14.29
C TYR A 881 27.17 -8.26 -14.13
N PRO A 882 26.99 -9.59 -14.00
CA PRO A 882 28.02 -10.59 -14.30
C PRO A 882 28.23 -10.74 -15.82
N LYS A 883 28.09 -9.64 -16.58
CA LYS A 883 28.53 -9.58 -17.97
C LYS A 883 30.04 -9.45 -17.88
N GLN A 884 30.69 -10.60 -17.90
CA GLN A 884 31.96 -10.85 -18.59
C GLN A 884 32.59 -9.53 -19.08
N ASP A 885 33.53 -9.01 -18.29
CA ASP A 885 34.19 -7.74 -18.54
C ASP A 885 34.84 -7.83 -19.93
N ILE A 886 34.17 -7.24 -20.92
CA ILE A 886 34.42 -7.47 -22.33
C ILE A 886 35.90 -7.20 -22.67
N ILE A 887 36.55 -6.25 -21.97
CA ILE A 887 37.98 -6.00 -22.13
C ILE A 887 38.79 -7.20 -21.65
N PHE A 888 38.54 -7.67 -20.43
CA PHE A 888 39.27 -8.79 -19.83
C PHE A 888 39.03 -10.10 -20.59
N ASP A 889 37.79 -10.39 -20.95
CA ASP A 889 37.45 -11.60 -21.71
C ASP A 889 38.02 -11.56 -23.12
N LYS A 890 37.98 -10.41 -23.82
CA LYS A 890 38.66 -10.26 -25.11
C LYS A 890 40.17 -10.35 -25.00
N LEU A 891 40.77 -9.85 -23.92
CA LEU A 891 42.20 -10.01 -23.65
C LEU A 891 42.55 -11.50 -23.45
N ILE A 892 41.79 -12.22 -22.63
CA ILE A 892 41.99 -13.65 -22.39
C ILE A 892 41.78 -14.45 -23.67
N GLU A 893 40.69 -14.20 -24.40
CA GLU A 893 40.38 -14.83 -25.67
C GLU A 893 41.53 -14.61 -26.65
N GLY A 894 41.93 -13.36 -26.86
CA GLY A 894 43.05 -13.01 -27.74
C GLY A 894 44.38 -13.66 -27.31
N MET A 895 44.68 -13.70 -26.01
CA MET A 895 45.88 -14.39 -25.50
C MET A 895 45.82 -15.91 -25.71
N ASN A 896 44.66 -16.53 -25.53
CA ASN A 896 44.46 -17.97 -25.77
C ASN A 896 44.56 -18.31 -27.25
N THR A 897 43.94 -17.50 -28.12
CA THR A 897 44.06 -17.61 -29.58
C THR A 897 45.51 -17.47 -30.01
N LEU A 898 46.23 -16.47 -29.50
CA LEU A 898 47.67 -16.35 -29.75
C LEU A 898 48.41 -17.62 -29.33
N LYS A 899 48.21 -18.10 -28.10
CA LYS A 899 48.87 -19.32 -27.61
C LYS A 899 48.65 -20.52 -28.55
N GLN A 900 47.42 -20.73 -29.00
CA GLN A 900 47.08 -21.80 -29.96
C GLN A 900 47.78 -21.61 -31.32
N LEU A 901 47.85 -20.38 -31.82
CA LEU A 901 48.54 -20.06 -33.08
C LEU A 901 50.05 -20.32 -33.02
N PHE A 902 50.65 -20.19 -31.84
CA PHE A 902 52.10 -20.35 -31.65
C PHE A 902 52.57 -21.77 -31.36
N ASP A 903 51.71 -22.63 -30.81
CA ASP A 903 52.06 -24.00 -30.43
C ASP A 903 52.76 -24.81 -31.56
N PRO A 904 52.37 -24.71 -32.85
CA PRO A 904 53.07 -25.38 -33.96
C PRO A 904 54.46 -24.79 -34.24
N TYR A 905 54.60 -23.46 -34.18
CA TYR A 905 55.86 -22.78 -34.48
C TYR A 905 56.91 -23.00 -33.39
N ILE A 906 56.49 -22.94 -32.12
CA ILE A 906 57.33 -23.28 -30.97
C ILE A 906 57.85 -24.72 -31.13
N LYS A 907 57.01 -25.66 -31.59
CA LYS A 907 57.42 -27.04 -31.87
C LYS A 907 58.44 -27.14 -33.02
N ILE A 908 58.27 -26.36 -34.09
CA ILE A 908 59.19 -26.34 -35.25
C ILE A 908 60.54 -25.72 -34.87
N GLN A 909 60.56 -24.58 -34.16
CA GLN A 909 61.81 -23.99 -33.67
C GLN A 909 62.53 -24.91 -32.70
N LEU A 910 61.82 -25.53 -31.74
CA LEU A 910 62.43 -26.50 -30.82
C LEU A 910 63.01 -27.72 -31.56
N ALA A 911 62.48 -28.08 -32.73
CA ALA A 911 63.02 -29.12 -33.59
C ALA A 911 64.29 -28.66 -34.34
N LEU A 912 64.27 -27.47 -34.95
CA LEU A 912 65.43 -26.88 -35.65
C LEU A 912 66.60 -26.58 -34.71
N ILE A 913 66.33 -26.16 -33.48
CA ILE A 913 67.34 -25.89 -32.44
C ILE A 913 68.10 -27.16 -32.03
N LYS A 914 67.52 -28.37 -32.21
CA LYS A 914 68.22 -29.63 -31.93
C LYS A 914 69.34 -29.94 -32.93
N GLU A 915 69.34 -29.33 -34.12
CA GLU A 915 70.30 -29.64 -35.18
C GLU A 915 71.45 -28.63 -35.33
N VAL A 916 71.47 -27.52 -34.59
CA VAL A 916 72.46 -26.44 -34.77
C VAL A 916 73.38 -26.26 -33.56
N ASN A 917 74.71 -26.38 -33.77
CA ASN A 917 75.77 -26.17 -32.76
C ASN A 917 76.10 -24.67 -32.51
N GLN A 918 75.08 -23.89 -32.09
CA GLN A 918 75.10 -22.54 -31.44
C GLN A 918 75.56 -21.29 -32.23
N PRO A 919 75.10 -20.04 -31.87
CA PRO A 919 74.59 -19.61 -30.56
C PRO A 919 73.28 -18.79 -30.57
N LEU A 920 72.21 -19.39 -30.04
CA LEU A 920 71.45 -18.73 -28.98
C LEU A 920 71.52 -19.66 -27.77
N MET A 921 71.75 -19.11 -26.58
CA MET A 921 71.71 -19.91 -25.36
C MET A 921 70.29 -20.49 -25.24
N LYS A 922 70.19 -21.82 -25.32
CA LYS A 922 68.92 -22.56 -25.23
C LYS A 922 68.03 -22.09 -24.06
N GLU A 923 68.65 -21.66 -22.96
CA GLU A 923 67.96 -21.07 -21.79
C GLU A 923 67.29 -19.71 -22.05
N GLU A 924 67.84 -18.85 -22.91
CA GLU A 924 67.26 -17.53 -23.21
C GLU A 924 66.06 -17.66 -24.15
N LEU A 925 66.13 -18.58 -25.11
CA LEU A 925 65.02 -18.96 -25.97
C LEU A 925 63.92 -19.68 -25.18
N GLU A 926 64.27 -20.62 -24.29
CA GLU A 926 63.30 -21.27 -23.40
C GLU A 926 62.68 -20.28 -22.39
N LYS A 927 63.39 -19.20 -22.01
CA LYS A 927 62.85 -18.07 -21.22
C LYS A 927 61.97 -17.12 -22.01
N MET A 928 62.18 -16.97 -23.32
CA MET A 928 61.29 -16.20 -24.19
C MET A 928 60.00 -16.97 -24.51
N ILE A 929 60.09 -18.31 -24.54
CA ILE A 929 58.98 -19.23 -24.81
C ILE A 929 58.13 -19.49 -23.54
N LYS A 930 58.74 -19.52 -22.34
CA LYS A 930 58.04 -19.62 -21.04
C LYS A 930 57.54 -18.26 -20.56
#